data_AF-A0A9P6CL60-F1
#
_entry.id   AF-A0A9P6CL60-F1
#
_cell.length_a   1.000
_cell.length_b   1.000
_cell.length_c   1.000
_cell.angle_alpha   90.00
_cell.angle_beta   90.00
_cell.angle_gamma   90.00
#
_symmetry.space_group_name_H-M   'P 1'
#
loop_
_entity.id
_entity.type
_entity.pdbx_description
1 polymer ?
#
loop_
_entity_poly.entity_id
_entity_poly.type
_entity_poly.pdbx_seq_one_letter_code
_entity_poly.pdbx_strand_id
1 'polypeptide(L)'
;MPFGLDKFKKKNKKPPKTASTPKQANNATGADSAAKSIDNKPNHFERLEAFKTITMLLEFCERNEKIIMHDNLRDESASVQESNPSLVKHAPIKDVADRYRIRVMDAFAQLGVQAHEIGAVVAEETNEGEWNLLASTNWRRTSNEPAVITPQIHKPSCPKESEGMSGLEYMEALNTRWKRPSISEHLWILSDALSGSIKGGDDYQTRLTSGLTRYACVNSILRIGRRLRNDTECEVALRKIEAEDIPAIPEARPTETSSNFSEDKGTTRRLRSELDSDRRFLLDFILLYAEPSKYDDGQLIDLKTKFPNLIKMAMDADRTRESKAFCIIYTNQTRREFHSLLLELLEQYAEAVEALTRKGLKEEQANSTDKGAKEFNSNVRKVDFVGYGLLRIARGHAFQMHLENIGKLLGNGPRKTQASEKQGLDGTEGGKQGEASSASLPGRKKDIDAEESNNAGVDIGRGWDIDAGEEKTPAHVLPPSAEPLSGDETFPRSGTIKPAQDAGHSKPLKIPTQTSGPDLTTTDSDKADMINLLQSYRNWLLVLVGHLDAVEILMDHLASEHRPFDFESISLSILVIPETPNTFLGLQDLFKQDRHIIQPKGESLDHQGILQFLNDGLKDAESNTKITLPPKQAFFRNLKSSLAKKFKGTCHCEANLATLLPFCTELLKPDDLLQYEGINILPDMKGFGRLIGVSKRSCPPCAVFLYILRPNDGFITRGNHNKITACSLPPWTPDRIIAQMNQTFGEILWTALVAIFLYQFGQ
;
A
#
# COMPACT_ATOMS: atom_id res chain seq x y z
N MET A 1 -8.13 8.29 -27.09
CA MET A 1 -7.33 9.46 -26.68
C MET A 1 -6.26 9.69 -27.75
N PRO A 2 -5.98 10.90 -28.25
CA PRO A 2 -4.98 11.03 -29.32
C PRO A 2 -3.61 11.45 -28.76
N PHE A 3 -2.61 10.60 -28.99
CA PHE A 3 -1.19 10.98 -29.02
C PHE A 3 -0.59 10.42 -30.31
N GLY A 4 0.16 11.24 -31.04
CA GLY A 4 0.89 10.81 -32.22
C GLY A 4 1.81 11.90 -32.77
N LEU A 5 3.11 11.61 -32.72
CA LEU A 5 4.19 11.93 -33.67
C LEU A 5 5.43 12.56 -33.04
N ASP A 6 6.48 11.75 -32.96
CA ASP A 6 7.87 12.14 -32.80
C ASP A 6 8.69 11.54 -33.97
N LYS A 7 9.74 12.26 -34.43
CA LYS A 7 10.83 11.67 -35.23
C LYS A 7 12.12 12.46 -35.01
N PHE A 8 13.15 11.86 -34.41
CA PHE A 8 14.55 12.11 -34.82
C PHE A 8 15.51 10.96 -34.44
N LYS A 9 16.62 10.92 -35.19
CA LYS A 9 17.48 9.77 -35.55
C LYS A 9 18.50 9.32 -34.48
N LYS A 10 18.71 8.00 -34.37
CA LYS A 10 19.85 7.36 -33.65
C LYS A 10 21.17 7.49 -34.44
N LYS A 11 22.28 7.74 -33.74
CA LYS A 11 23.66 7.53 -34.22
C LYS A 11 24.43 6.64 -33.24
N ASN A 12 25.06 5.60 -33.79
CA ASN A 12 25.93 4.62 -33.12
C ASN A 12 27.29 5.21 -32.73
N LYS A 13 27.85 4.80 -31.58
CA LYS A 13 29.30 4.78 -31.33
C LYS A 13 29.74 3.56 -30.50
N LYS A 14 30.83 2.95 -30.96
CA LYS A 14 31.56 1.77 -30.42
C LYS A 14 32.27 2.04 -29.09
N PRO A 15 32.63 0.99 -28.31
CA PRO A 15 33.42 1.09 -27.08
C PRO A 15 34.92 0.84 -27.34
N PRO A 16 35.80 1.22 -26.39
CA PRO A 16 37.14 0.64 -26.30
C PRO A 16 37.33 -0.23 -25.05
N LYS A 17 38.32 -1.12 -25.21
CA LYS A 17 38.73 -2.25 -24.38
C LYS A 17 39.74 -1.88 -23.26
N THR A 18 39.64 -2.65 -22.17
CA THR A 18 40.67 -3.34 -21.35
C THR A 18 41.87 -2.61 -20.72
N ALA A 19 42.05 -2.96 -19.42
CA ALA A 19 43.26 -3.49 -18.75
C ALA A 19 43.90 -2.61 -17.66
N SER A 20 43.93 -3.11 -16.42
CA SER A 20 45.16 -3.46 -15.67
C SER A 20 44.90 -3.66 -14.16
N THR A 21 45.19 -4.87 -13.66
CA THR A 21 45.72 -5.15 -12.30
C THR A 21 47.21 -4.72 -12.26
N PRO A 22 47.92 -4.53 -11.12
CA PRO A 22 47.96 -5.45 -9.95
C PRO A 22 48.25 -4.81 -8.56
N LYS A 23 48.14 -5.60 -7.48
CA LYS A 23 49.23 -5.93 -6.51
C LYS A 23 48.71 -6.38 -5.14
N GLN A 24 49.19 -7.55 -4.73
CA GLN A 24 49.21 -8.08 -3.37
C GLN A 24 50.28 -7.38 -2.52
N ALA A 25 50.05 -7.27 -1.22
CA ALA A 25 51.09 -7.26 -0.18
C ALA A 25 50.54 -7.83 1.14
N ASN A 26 51.39 -8.62 1.79
CA ASN A 26 51.19 -9.45 2.98
C ASN A 26 51.28 -8.68 4.30
N ASN A 27 50.77 -9.29 5.39
CA ASN A 27 51.44 -9.55 6.70
C ASN A 27 50.40 -9.61 7.85
N ALA A 28 50.21 -10.76 8.52
CA ALA A 28 50.96 -11.30 9.69
C ALA A 28 50.42 -10.74 11.04
N THR A 29 49.60 -11.52 11.76
CA THR A 29 49.89 -12.28 13.00
C THR A 29 50.18 -11.47 14.27
N GLY A 30 49.44 -11.75 15.34
CA GLY A 30 49.80 -11.39 16.72
C GLY A 30 48.71 -11.75 17.73
N ALA A 31 48.92 -12.81 18.49
CA ALA A 31 48.17 -13.20 19.68
C ALA A 31 48.79 -12.53 20.93
N ASP A 32 47.98 -12.18 21.95
CA ASP A 32 47.99 -12.85 23.26
C ASP A 32 47.26 -12.08 24.39
N SER A 33 46.82 -12.90 25.33
CA SER A 33 46.13 -12.74 26.61
C SER A 33 46.42 -11.51 27.51
N ALA A 34 45.43 -11.10 28.31
CA ALA A 34 45.44 -11.30 29.78
C ALA A 34 44.16 -10.79 30.46
N ALA A 35 43.66 -11.59 31.39
CA ALA A 35 42.50 -11.34 32.25
C ALA A 35 42.80 -10.31 33.36
N LYS A 36 41.76 -9.56 33.78
CA LYS A 36 41.60 -9.05 35.15
C LYS A 36 40.12 -8.84 35.46
N SER A 37 39.64 -9.53 36.49
CA SER A 37 38.31 -9.40 37.08
C SER A 37 38.20 -8.11 37.89
N ILE A 38 37.13 -7.35 37.69
CA ILE A 38 36.65 -6.33 38.64
C ILE A 38 35.14 -6.46 38.71
N ASP A 39 34.64 -6.83 39.89
CA ASP A 39 33.23 -6.76 40.28
C ASP A 39 32.75 -5.31 40.18
N ASN A 40 31.92 -5.01 39.17
CA ASN A 40 31.17 -3.77 39.10
C ASN A 40 29.68 -4.12 39.13
N LYS A 41 29.05 -3.90 40.29
CA LYS A 41 27.59 -3.74 40.34
C LYS A 41 27.24 -2.52 39.48
N PRO A 42 26.26 -2.61 38.56
CA PRO A 42 25.96 -1.53 37.65
C PRO A 42 25.54 -0.28 38.42
N ASN A 43 26.29 0.79 38.17
CA ASN A 43 26.06 2.14 38.63
C ASN A 43 24.61 2.54 38.27
N HIS A 44 23.92 3.24 39.16
CA HIS A 44 22.56 3.77 38.95
C HIS A 44 22.38 4.48 37.58
N PHE A 45 23.46 5.03 37.02
CA PHE A 45 23.53 5.63 35.69
C PHE A 45 23.46 4.62 34.53
N GLU A 46 24.05 3.43 34.67
CA GLU A 46 23.93 2.32 33.69
C GLU A 46 22.52 1.70 33.74
N ARG A 47 21.88 1.71 34.91
CA ARG A 47 20.46 1.32 35.07
C ARG A 47 19.52 2.35 34.42
N LEU A 48 19.87 3.63 34.48
CA LEU A 48 19.13 4.70 33.81
C LEU A 48 19.31 4.64 32.28
N GLU A 49 20.46 4.17 31.79
CA GLU A 49 20.70 4.01 30.35
C GLU A 49 20.15 2.71 29.79
N ALA A 50 20.10 1.64 30.59
CA ALA A 50 19.27 0.48 30.32
C ALA A 50 17.77 0.85 30.34
N PHE A 51 17.33 1.72 31.25
CA PHE A 51 15.97 2.25 31.29
C PHE A 51 15.65 3.08 30.03
N LYS A 52 16.53 3.99 29.60
CA LYS A 52 16.37 4.67 28.29
C LYS A 52 16.38 3.69 27.13
N THR A 53 17.20 2.64 27.16
CA THR A 53 17.27 1.63 26.10
C THR A 53 16.03 0.74 26.05
N ILE A 54 15.42 0.40 27.19
CA ILE A 54 14.21 -0.42 27.31
C ILE A 54 12.95 0.40 27.02
N THR A 55 12.88 1.64 27.50
CA THR A 55 11.84 2.59 27.09
C THR A 55 12.00 2.90 25.61
N MET A 56 13.21 3.06 25.08
CA MET A 56 13.44 3.13 23.64
C MET A 56 13.07 1.85 22.93
N LEU A 57 13.26 0.63 23.46
CA LEU A 57 12.91 -0.63 22.79
C LEU A 57 11.40 -0.91 22.78
N LEU A 58 10.69 -0.53 23.85
CA LEU A 58 9.24 -0.64 23.96
C LEU A 58 8.54 0.48 23.20
N GLU A 59 9.05 1.71 23.30
CA GLU A 59 8.68 2.81 22.41
C GLU A 59 9.18 2.57 20.99
N PHE A 60 10.19 1.75 20.70
CA PHE A 60 10.60 1.36 19.34
C PHE A 60 9.68 0.26 18.82
N CYS A 61 9.22 -0.68 19.65
CA CYS A 61 8.18 -1.63 19.26
C CYS A 61 6.82 -0.94 18.99
N GLU A 62 6.47 0.12 19.74
CA GLU A 62 5.27 0.94 19.51
C GLU A 62 5.46 2.06 18.46
N ARG A 63 6.62 2.75 18.42
CA ARG A 63 6.94 3.79 17.42
C ARG A 63 7.38 3.22 16.08
N ASN A 64 7.81 1.96 15.95
CA ASN A 64 8.10 1.39 14.63
C ASN A 64 6.85 1.11 13.79
N GLU A 65 5.64 1.50 14.22
CA GLU A 65 4.56 1.86 13.29
C GLU A 65 4.98 2.99 12.32
N LYS A 66 6.12 3.64 12.57
CA LYS A 66 6.64 4.80 11.85
C LYS A 66 8.04 4.53 11.25
N ILE A 67 8.12 4.57 9.91
CA ILE A 67 9.32 4.45 9.03
C ILE A 67 9.90 3.02 9.00
N ILE A 68 10.01 2.30 7.87
CA ILE A 68 10.76 2.62 6.64
C ILE A 68 9.97 2.19 5.40
N MET A 69 9.53 3.12 4.53
CA MET A 69 9.41 2.86 3.09
C MET A 69 10.78 3.10 2.45
N HIS A 70 11.41 2.04 1.95
CA HIS A 70 12.46 2.17 0.95
C HIS A 70 11.82 2.43 -0.42
N ASP A 71 11.37 3.68 -0.65
CA ASP A 71 11.44 4.27 -2.00
C ASP A 71 12.82 4.90 -2.27
N ASN A 72 13.70 4.89 -1.26
CA ASN A 72 15.11 5.22 -1.37
C ASN A 72 15.97 3.96 -1.51
N LEU A 73 16.18 3.50 -2.74
CA LEU A 73 17.41 2.78 -3.07
C LEU A 73 18.54 3.82 -3.10
N ARG A 74 19.09 4.15 -1.93
CA ARG A 74 20.31 4.95 -1.81
C ARG A 74 21.47 4.19 -2.48
N ASP A 75 22.27 4.90 -3.25
CA ASP A 75 23.71 4.63 -3.31
C ASP A 75 24.27 5.03 -1.94
N GLU A 76 24.54 4.05 -1.07
CA GLU A 76 25.24 4.33 0.18
C GLU A 76 26.71 4.66 -0.11
N SER A 77 27.00 5.96 -0.15
CA SER A 77 28.34 6.48 0.11
C SER A 77 28.25 7.41 1.32
N ALA A 78 28.31 6.85 2.53
CA ALA A 78 28.96 7.44 3.71
C ALA A 78 28.71 6.59 4.97
N SER A 79 29.80 6.38 5.69
CA SER A 79 29.99 5.61 6.92
C SER A 79 29.27 6.20 8.15
N VAL A 80 28.39 5.42 8.77
CA VAL A 80 28.23 5.38 10.24
C VAL A 80 27.91 3.92 10.61
N GLN A 81 28.86 3.24 11.26
CA GLN A 81 28.68 1.92 11.86
C GLN A 81 28.10 2.12 13.26
N GLU A 82 26.83 1.79 13.47
CA GLU A 82 26.29 1.50 14.79
C GLU A 82 25.84 0.04 14.86
N SER A 83 26.28 -0.63 15.92
CA SER A 83 26.15 -2.06 16.21
C SER A 83 24.80 -2.41 16.83
N ASN A 84 23.70 -2.15 16.11
CA ASN A 84 22.39 -2.69 16.49
C ASN A 84 22.18 -4.05 15.81
N PRO A 85 21.50 -5.03 16.43
CA PRO A 85 21.06 -6.25 15.76
C PRO A 85 19.90 -5.91 14.83
N SER A 86 20.17 -5.13 13.79
CA SER A 86 19.22 -4.87 12.71
C SER A 86 18.94 -6.21 12.05
N LEU A 87 17.70 -6.71 12.18
CA LEU A 87 17.20 -7.83 11.39
C LEU A 87 17.64 -7.64 9.94
N VAL A 88 18.47 -8.57 9.46
CA VAL A 88 18.76 -8.87 8.06
C VAL A 88 18.78 -7.65 7.13
N LYS A 89 19.98 -7.18 6.77
CA LYS A 89 20.14 -6.23 5.67
C LYS A 89 19.80 -6.95 4.36
N HIS A 90 18.72 -6.53 3.69
CA HIS A 90 18.39 -7.01 2.35
C HIS A 90 19.50 -6.63 1.35
N ALA A 91 19.76 -7.50 0.38
CA ALA A 91 20.67 -7.18 -0.71
C ALA A 91 20.16 -5.93 -1.46
N PRO A 92 20.96 -4.86 -1.60
CA PRO A 92 20.51 -3.67 -2.30
C PRO A 92 20.27 -3.99 -3.77
N ILE A 93 19.18 -3.44 -4.33
CA ILE A 93 18.87 -3.58 -5.76
C ILE A 93 19.78 -2.65 -6.56
N LYS A 94 20.97 -3.16 -6.91
CA LYS A 94 21.98 -2.38 -7.63
C LYS A 94 21.55 -2.07 -9.06
N ASP A 95 20.90 -3.03 -9.74
CA ASP A 95 20.49 -2.87 -11.12
C ASP A 95 19.13 -2.14 -11.26
N VAL A 96 19.08 -1.13 -12.13
CA VAL A 96 17.84 -0.43 -12.51
C VAL A 96 16.87 -1.39 -13.23
N ALA A 97 17.39 -2.37 -13.97
CA ALA A 97 16.59 -3.42 -14.60
C ALA A 97 15.82 -4.25 -13.56
N ASP A 98 16.51 -4.72 -12.53
CA ASP A 98 15.91 -5.54 -11.47
C ASP A 98 14.82 -4.78 -10.71
N ARG A 99 15.05 -3.50 -10.37
CA ARG A 99 14.01 -2.66 -9.75
C ARG A 99 12.74 -2.60 -10.57
N TYR A 100 12.93 -2.45 -11.88
CA TYR A 100 11.83 -2.32 -12.81
C TYR A 100 11.09 -3.64 -12.94
N ARG A 101 11.80 -4.76 -13.13
CA ARG A 101 11.22 -6.11 -13.13
C ARG A 101 10.42 -6.38 -11.86
N ILE A 102 10.97 -6.06 -10.68
CA ILE A 102 10.26 -6.19 -9.40
C ILE A 102 9.00 -5.36 -9.39
N ARG A 103 9.04 -4.09 -9.81
CA ARG A 103 7.83 -3.25 -9.86
C ARG A 103 6.73 -3.84 -10.72
N VAL A 104 7.08 -4.40 -11.87
CA VAL A 104 6.12 -5.05 -12.77
C VAL A 104 5.57 -6.32 -12.12
N MET A 105 6.43 -7.17 -11.55
CA MET A 105 6.00 -8.39 -10.83
C MET A 105 5.13 -8.07 -9.61
N ASP A 106 5.43 -6.99 -8.89
CA ASP A 106 4.61 -6.50 -7.78
C ASP A 106 3.26 -5.98 -8.27
N ALA A 107 3.20 -5.40 -9.47
CA ALA A 107 1.94 -4.98 -10.09
C ALA A 107 1.09 -6.21 -10.46
N PHE A 108 1.68 -7.25 -11.06
CA PHE A 108 1.00 -8.54 -11.27
C PHE A 108 0.50 -9.15 -9.97
N ALA A 109 1.36 -9.19 -8.95
CA ALA A 109 0.98 -9.64 -7.63
C ALA A 109 -0.22 -8.81 -7.18
N GLN A 110 -0.12 -7.49 -7.11
CA GLN A 110 -1.21 -6.61 -6.66
C GLN A 110 -2.54 -6.84 -7.38
N LEU A 111 -2.55 -7.03 -8.70
CA LEU A 111 -3.77 -7.37 -9.45
C LEU A 111 -4.35 -8.71 -9.00
N GLY A 112 -3.51 -9.75 -8.92
CA GLY A 112 -3.93 -11.08 -8.46
C GLY A 112 -4.35 -11.13 -6.98
N VAL A 113 -3.69 -10.37 -6.12
CA VAL A 113 -3.86 -10.36 -4.66
C VAL A 113 -5.13 -9.66 -4.25
N GLN A 114 -5.48 -8.58 -4.95
CA GLN A 114 -6.71 -7.86 -4.69
C GLN A 114 -7.93 -8.70 -5.08
N ALA A 115 -7.81 -9.54 -6.11
CA ALA A 115 -8.85 -10.42 -6.60
C ALA A 115 -8.97 -11.77 -5.83
N HIS A 116 -7.83 -12.43 -5.57
CA HIS A 116 -7.78 -13.87 -5.23
C HIS A 116 -6.79 -14.29 -4.14
N GLU A 117 -6.29 -13.36 -3.32
CA GLU A 117 -5.29 -13.69 -2.29
C GLU A 117 -4.01 -14.39 -2.82
N ILE A 118 -3.66 -14.14 -4.09
CA ILE A 118 -2.27 -14.26 -4.54
C ILE A 118 -1.42 -13.50 -3.53
N GLY A 119 -0.18 -13.90 -3.31
CA GLY A 119 0.70 -13.24 -2.35
C GLY A 119 2.03 -12.85 -2.95
N ALA A 120 2.56 -13.69 -3.84
CA ALA A 120 3.85 -13.52 -4.48
C ALA A 120 3.85 -14.07 -5.91
N VAL A 121 4.74 -13.52 -6.73
CA VAL A 121 4.94 -13.87 -8.13
C VAL A 121 6.45 -13.96 -8.38
N VAL A 122 6.88 -15.01 -9.09
CA VAL A 122 8.23 -15.12 -9.66
C VAL A 122 8.15 -15.11 -11.17
N ALA A 123 9.21 -14.67 -11.83
CA ALA A 123 9.26 -14.56 -13.28
C ALA A 123 10.47 -15.31 -13.84
N GLU A 124 10.26 -15.94 -14.99
CA GLU A 124 11.28 -16.50 -15.87
C GLU A 124 11.14 -15.84 -17.24
N GLU A 125 12.28 -15.52 -17.85
CA GLU A 125 12.39 -15.13 -19.25
C GLU A 125 12.95 -16.33 -20.00
N THR A 126 12.15 -16.92 -20.90
CA THR A 126 12.59 -18.07 -21.68
C THR A 126 13.47 -17.62 -22.85
N ASN A 127 14.26 -18.56 -23.38
CA ASN A 127 15.04 -18.31 -24.61
C ASN A 127 14.16 -18.05 -25.84
N GLU A 128 12.87 -18.39 -25.76
CA GLU A 128 11.87 -18.19 -26.82
C GLU A 128 11.22 -16.80 -26.75
N GLY A 129 11.66 -15.94 -25.82
CA GLY A 129 11.04 -14.63 -25.62
C GLY A 129 9.67 -14.73 -24.95
N GLU A 130 9.37 -15.81 -24.23
CA GLU A 130 8.17 -15.89 -23.42
C GLU A 130 8.47 -15.41 -22.00
N TRP A 131 7.55 -14.61 -21.43
CA TRP A 131 7.62 -14.20 -20.05
C TRP A 131 6.69 -15.04 -19.18
N ASN A 132 7.28 -15.99 -18.44
CA ASN A 132 6.58 -16.93 -17.59
C ASN A 132 6.47 -16.38 -16.17
N LEU A 133 5.25 -16.17 -15.70
CA LEU A 133 4.94 -15.66 -14.37
C LEU A 133 4.29 -16.77 -13.53
N LEU A 134 4.94 -17.18 -12.46
CA LEU A 134 4.40 -18.17 -11.52
C LEU A 134 3.88 -17.45 -10.27
N ALA A 135 2.56 -17.44 -10.11
CA ALA A 135 1.86 -16.85 -8.98
C ALA A 135 1.62 -17.90 -7.88
N SER A 136 1.84 -17.52 -6.63
CA SER A 136 1.55 -18.33 -5.46
C SER A 136 0.51 -17.66 -4.57
N THR A 137 -0.44 -18.43 -4.06
CA THR A 137 -1.47 -17.96 -3.13
C THR A 137 -1.03 -18.07 -1.68
N ASN A 138 -1.56 -17.18 -0.84
CA ASN A 138 -1.50 -17.40 0.59
C ASN A 138 -2.56 -18.43 0.97
N TRP A 139 -2.16 -19.68 1.18
CA TRP A 139 -3.11 -20.70 1.59
C TRP A 139 -3.63 -20.42 3.00
N ARG A 140 -4.96 -20.34 3.13
CA ARG A 140 -5.66 -20.30 4.42
C ARG A 140 -6.37 -21.62 4.64
N ARG A 141 -6.29 -22.12 5.87
CA ARG A 141 -6.86 -23.39 6.37
C ARG A 141 -8.41 -23.51 6.30
N THR A 142 -9.10 -22.69 5.51
CA THR A 142 -10.58 -22.63 5.46
C THR A 142 -11.17 -23.25 4.21
N SER A 143 -10.37 -23.68 3.24
CA SER A 143 -10.85 -24.42 2.08
C SER A 143 -11.22 -25.84 2.48
N ASN A 144 -12.44 -26.28 2.16
CA ASN A 144 -12.87 -27.68 2.29
C ASN A 144 -12.25 -28.60 1.21
N GLU A 145 -11.24 -28.14 0.49
CA GLU A 145 -10.59 -28.89 -0.57
C GLU A 145 -9.68 -29.98 0.04
N PRO A 146 -9.58 -31.16 -0.61
CA PRO A 146 -8.70 -32.21 -0.13
C PRO A 146 -7.26 -31.68 -0.07
N ALA A 147 -6.58 -31.97 1.04
CA ALA A 147 -5.22 -31.51 1.25
C ALA A 147 -4.31 -32.00 0.12
N VAL A 148 -3.81 -31.04 -0.68
CA VAL A 148 -2.72 -31.31 -1.62
C VAL A 148 -1.51 -31.70 -0.78
N ILE A 149 -0.85 -32.80 -1.13
CA ILE A 149 0.29 -33.36 -0.37
C ILE A 149 1.61 -32.78 -0.87
N THR A 150 1.70 -32.48 -2.16
CA THR A 150 2.91 -32.00 -2.84
C THR A 150 2.58 -30.75 -3.66
N PRO A 151 3.48 -29.75 -3.74
CA PRO A 151 3.19 -28.55 -4.52
C PRO A 151 2.99 -28.89 -6.01
N GLN A 152 2.08 -28.19 -6.67
CA GLN A 152 1.68 -28.43 -8.06
C GLN A 152 1.60 -27.11 -8.83
N ILE A 153 1.96 -27.15 -10.11
CA ILE A 153 1.78 -26.03 -11.04
C ILE A 153 0.54 -26.29 -11.89
N HIS A 154 -0.43 -25.37 -11.82
CA HIS A 154 -1.65 -25.43 -12.62
C HIS A 154 -1.60 -24.35 -13.70
N LYS A 155 -1.99 -24.75 -14.91
CA LYS A 155 -2.24 -23.80 -16.00
C LYS A 155 -3.56 -23.08 -15.76
N PRO A 156 -3.63 -21.76 -15.99
CA PRO A 156 -4.88 -21.01 -15.97
C PRO A 156 -5.88 -21.57 -16.97
N SER A 157 -7.15 -21.59 -16.59
CA SER A 157 -8.26 -22.09 -17.39
C SER A 157 -9.11 -20.93 -17.90
N CYS A 158 -9.49 -20.97 -19.17
CA CYS A 158 -10.43 -20.01 -19.76
C CYS A 158 -11.77 -20.02 -18.98
N PRO A 159 -12.37 -18.85 -18.68
CA PRO A 159 -13.71 -18.78 -18.12
C PRO A 159 -14.73 -19.56 -18.95
N LYS A 160 -15.61 -20.32 -18.30
CA LYS A 160 -16.62 -21.12 -19.01
C LYS A 160 -17.58 -20.24 -19.82
N GLU A 161 -17.85 -19.03 -19.35
CA GLU A 161 -18.74 -18.09 -20.03
C GLU A 161 -18.05 -17.33 -21.18
N SER A 162 -16.74 -17.54 -21.37
CA SER A 162 -15.94 -16.85 -22.38
C SER A 162 -15.59 -17.71 -23.58
N GLU A 163 -16.36 -18.76 -23.87
CA GLU A 163 -16.12 -19.60 -25.06
C GLU A 163 -16.01 -18.74 -26.34
N GLY A 164 -14.77 -18.57 -26.81
CA GLY A 164 -14.41 -17.79 -27.99
C GLY A 164 -14.04 -16.31 -27.76
N MET A 165 -14.20 -15.76 -26.56
CA MET A 165 -13.77 -14.37 -26.25
C MET A 165 -12.31 -14.36 -25.81
N SER A 166 -11.54 -13.40 -26.32
CA SER A 166 -10.23 -13.03 -25.77
C SER A 166 -10.37 -12.41 -24.36
N GLY A 167 -9.28 -12.37 -23.61
CA GLY A 167 -9.20 -11.72 -22.31
C GLY A 167 -9.55 -10.23 -22.39
N LEU A 168 -9.16 -9.53 -23.46
CA LEU A 168 -9.54 -8.13 -23.65
C LEU A 168 -11.05 -7.97 -23.91
N GLU A 169 -11.63 -8.81 -24.77
CA GLU A 169 -13.08 -8.80 -25.01
C GLU A 169 -13.86 -9.13 -23.73
N TYR A 170 -13.34 -10.04 -22.91
CA TYR A 170 -13.90 -10.32 -21.59
C TYR A 170 -13.88 -9.08 -20.68
N MET A 171 -12.75 -8.36 -20.63
CA MET A 171 -12.63 -7.10 -19.87
C MET A 171 -13.54 -5.98 -20.40
N GLU A 172 -13.83 -5.96 -21.70
CA GLU A 172 -14.76 -5.00 -22.29
C GLU A 172 -16.22 -5.35 -21.99
N ALA A 173 -16.54 -6.65 -21.95
CA ALA A 173 -17.88 -7.18 -21.68
C ALA A 173 -18.30 -7.17 -20.20
N LEU A 174 -17.44 -6.70 -19.28
CA LEU A 174 -17.75 -6.59 -17.85
C LEU A 174 -19.02 -5.79 -17.57
N ASN A 175 -19.35 -4.83 -18.45
CA ASN A 175 -20.54 -4.00 -18.35
C ASN A 175 -21.86 -4.76 -18.58
N THR A 176 -21.82 -5.90 -19.26
CA THR A 176 -23.01 -6.65 -19.67
C THR A 176 -23.10 -8.02 -19.02
N ARG A 177 -21.95 -8.63 -18.67
CA ARG A 177 -21.88 -10.04 -18.23
C ARG A 177 -20.85 -10.27 -17.13
N TRP A 178 -20.79 -9.40 -16.13
CA TRP A 178 -19.87 -9.60 -15.03
C TRP A 178 -20.21 -10.83 -14.20
N LYS A 179 -19.30 -11.80 -14.23
CA LYS A 179 -19.23 -12.88 -13.25
C LYS A 179 -17.84 -12.85 -12.63
N ARG A 180 -17.76 -13.03 -11.31
CA ARG A 180 -16.46 -13.07 -10.65
C ARG A 180 -15.69 -14.31 -11.13
N PRO A 181 -14.53 -14.16 -11.79
CA PRO A 181 -13.74 -15.30 -12.22
C PRO A 181 -13.16 -16.02 -10.99
N SER A 182 -12.86 -17.30 -11.10
CA SER A 182 -11.95 -18.00 -10.20
C SER A 182 -10.51 -17.49 -10.37
N ILE A 183 -9.61 -17.88 -9.48
CA ILE A 183 -8.19 -17.49 -9.62
C ILE A 183 -7.57 -17.98 -10.94
N SER A 184 -7.92 -19.20 -11.35
CA SER A 184 -7.48 -19.79 -12.61
C SER A 184 -7.97 -18.98 -13.81
N GLU A 185 -9.26 -18.62 -13.79
CA GLU A 185 -9.86 -17.80 -14.84
C GLU A 185 -9.31 -16.38 -14.86
N HIS A 186 -9.07 -15.77 -13.70
CA HIS A 186 -8.49 -14.44 -13.57
C HIS A 186 -7.10 -14.35 -14.19
N LEU A 187 -6.24 -15.32 -13.89
CA LEU A 187 -4.90 -15.36 -14.46
C LEU A 187 -4.93 -15.64 -15.96
N TRP A 188 -5.88 -16.44 -16.45
CA TRP A 188 -6.07 -16.65 -17.89
C TRP A 188 -6.44 -15.34 -18.59
N ILE A 189 -7.44 -14.61 -18.07
CA ILE A 189 -7.90 -13.32 -18.63
C ILE A 189 -6.74 -12.32 -18.71
N LEU A 190 -5.93 -12.21 -17.65
CA LEU A 190 -4.75 -11.34 -17.64
C LEU A 190 -3.69 -11.80 -18.66
N SER A 191 -3.36 -13.10 -18.69
CA SER A 191 -2.35 -13.66 -19.59
C SER A 191 -2.69 -13.41 -21.05
N ASP A 192 -3.95 -13.68 -21.42
CA ASP A 192 -4.44 -13.54 -22.78
C ASP A 192 -4.51 -12.08 -23.22
N ALA A 193 -5.09 -11.20 -22.38
CA ALA A 193 -5.19 -9.76 -22.68
C ALA A 193 -3.82 -9.09 -22.82
N LEU A 194 -2.86 -9.43 -21.95
CA LEU A 194 -1.53 -8.84 -22.02
C LEU A 194 -0.73 -9.39 -23.21
N SER A 195 -0.88 -10.68 -23.53
CA SER A 195 -0.25 -11.27 -24.71
C SER A 195 -0.77 -10.66 -26.01
N GLY A 196 -2.06 -10.30 -26.07
CA GLY A 196 -2.63 -9.58 -27.20
C GLY A 196 -2.03 -8.19 -27.41
N SER A 197 -1.57 -7.53 -26.34
CA SER A 197 -0.97 -6.18 -26.42
C SER A 197 0.36 -6.12 -27.14
N ILE A 198 1.11 -7.22 -27.09
CA ILE A 198 2.39 -7.38 -27.78
C ILE A 198 2.18 -7.31 -29.30
N LYS A 199 1.04 -7.83 -29.76
CA LYS A 199 0.68 -7.91 -31.18
C LYS A 199 -0.18 -6.73 -31.64
N GLY A 200 -0.74 -5.98 -30.71
CA GLY A 200 -1.65 -4.87 -30.96
C GLY A 200 -0.94 -3.53 -31.19
N GLY A 201 -1.54 -2.66 -32.00
CA GLY A 201 -1.09 -1.27 -32.13
C GLY A 201 -1.58 -0.37 -30.98
N ASP A 202 -1.39 0.95 -31.11
CA ASP A 202 -1.76 1.95 -30.09
C ASP A 202 -3.23 1.90 -29.67
N ASP A 203 -4.13 1.54 -30.59
CA ASP A 203 -5.57 1.35 -30.31
C ASP A 203 -5.77 0.22 -29.29
N TYR A 204 -5.05 -0.90 -29.47
CA TYR A 204 -5.11 -2.02 -28.54
C TYR A 204 -4.61 -1.62 -27.16
N GLN A 205 -3.51 -0.89 -27.06
CA GLN A 205 -2.98 -0.44 -25.76
C GLN A 205 -3.96 0.48 -25.03
N THR A 206 -4.65 1.36 -25.77
CA THR A 206 -5.68 2.24 -25.21
C THR A 206 -6.85 1.42 -24.67
N ARG A 207 -7.35 0.46 -25.46
CA ARG A 207 -8.44 -0.46 -25.06
C ARG A 207 -8.04 -1.33 -23.87
N LEU A 208 -6.83 -1.88 -23.90
CA LEU A 208 -6.29 -2.70 -22.83
C LEU A 208 -6.14 -1.90 -21.53
N THR A 209 -5.62 -0.67 -21.58
CA THR A 209 -5.52 0.19 -20.40
C THR A 209 -6.91 0.37 -19.78
N SER A 210 -7.90 0.76 -20.56
CA SER A 210 -9.28 0.93 -20.08
C SER A 210 -9.90 -0.38 -19.57
N GLY A 211 -9.67 -1.49 -20.27
CA GLY A 211 -10.16 -2.81 -19.89
C GLY A 211 -9.56 -3.29 -18.56
N LEU A 212 -8.22 -3.22 -18.44
CA LEU A 212 -7.49 -3.60 -17.22
C LEU A 212 -7.91 -2.75 -16.04
N THR A 213 -8.05 -1.44 -16.21
CA THR A 213 -8.44 -0.57 -15.10
C THR A 213 -9.83 -0.93 -14.57
N ARG A 214 -10.82 -1.05 -15.46
CA ARG A 214 -12.18 -1.49 -15.10
C ARG A 214 -12.17 -2.87 -14.45
N TYR A 215 -11.45 -3.82 -15.05
CA TYR A 215 -11.32 -5.17 -14.53
C TYR A 215 -10.69 -5.20 -13.13
N ALA A 216 -9.61 -4.44 -12.92
CA ALA A 216 -8.93 -4.34 -11.65
C ALA A 216 -9.83 -3.71 -10.57
N CYS A 217 -10.57 -2.65 -10.91
CA CYS A 217 -11.55 -2.01 -10.03
C CYS A 217 -12.60 -3.01 -9.54
N VAL A 218 -13.25 -3.72 -10.47
CA VAL A 218 -14.33 -4.66 -10.13
C VAL A 218 -13.82 -5.82 -9.29
N ASN A 219 -12.67 -6.41 -9.63
CA ASN A 219 -12.09 -7.51 -8.86
C ASN A 219 -11.60 -7.08 -7.46
N SER A 220 -11.23 -5.82 -7.29
CA SER A 220 -10.70 -5.28 -6.03
C SER A 220 -11.80 -4.70 -5.13
N ILE A 221 -13.05 -4.59 -5.61
CA ILE A 221 -14.08 -3.75 -5.01
C ILE A 221 -14.43 -4.12 -3.57
N LEU A 222 -14.52 -5.43 -3.27
CA LEU A 222 -14.83 -5.90 -1.92
C LEU A 222 -13.72 -5.56 -0.93
N ARG A 223 -12.46 -5.55 -1.40
CA ARG A 223 -11.30 -5.23 -0.58
C ARG A 223 -11.19 -3.73 -0.36
N ILE A 224 -11.42 -2.94 -1.39
CA ILE A 224 -11.49 -1.47 -1.30
C ILE A 224 -12.63 -1.08 -0.34
N GLY A 225 -13.82 -1.65 -0.53
CA GLY A 225 -14.97 -1.41 0.34
C GLY A 225 -14.72 -1.81 1.80
N ARG A 226 -14.01 -2.92 2.05
CA ARG A 226 -13.59 -3.28 3.42
C ARG A 226 -12.64 -2.26 4.05
N ARG A 227 -11.72 -1.68 3.26
CA ARG A 227 -10.79 -0.66 3.75
C ARG A 227 -11.52 0.64 4.07
N LEU A 228 -12.45 1.04 3.21
CA LEU A 228 -13.28 2.23 3.42
C LEU A 228 -14.18 2.09 4.66
N ARG A 229 -14.74 0.90 4.88
CA ARG A 229 -15.55 0.56 6.07
C ARG A 229 -14.74 0.21 7.31
N ASN A 230 -13.41 0.18 7.24
CA ASN A 230 -12.61 -0.09 8.44
C ASN A 230 -12.57 1.19 9.27
N ASP A 231 -13.63 1.37 10.08
CA ASP A 231 -13.98 2.62 10.77
C ASP A 231 -12.80 3.23 11.54
N THR A 232 -11.96 2.41 12.18
CA THR A 232 -10.90 2.96 13.05
C THR A 232 -9.79 3.69 12.32
N GLU A 233 -9.48 3.32 11.07
CA GLU A 233 -8.37 3.92 10.32
C GLU A 233 -8.86 4.91 9.29
N CYS A 234 -9.90 4.54 8.52
CA CYS A 234 -10.43 5.35 7.45
C CYS A 234 -11.21 6.56 7.98
N GLU A 235 -12.09 6.37 8.96
CA GLU A 235 -12.90 7.45 9.53
C GLU A 235 -12.03 8.45 10.29
N VAL A 236 -11.05 7.95 11.06
CA VAL A 236 -10.07 8.82 11.74
C VAL A 236 -9.24 9.60 10.73
N ALA A 237 -8.87 8.97 9.60
CA ALA A 237 -8.15 9.67 8.55
C ALA A 237 -9.01 10.76 7.89
N LEU A 238 -10.22 10.42 7.44
CA LEU A 238 -11.15 11.33 6.77
C LEU A 238 -11.58 12.50 7.67
N ARG A 239 -12.08 12.22 8.89
CA ARG A 239 -12.50 13.26 9.84
C ARG A 239 -11.40 14.24 10.21
N LYS A 240 -10.14 13.79 10.21
CA LYS A 240 -9.00 14.68 10.47
C LYS A 240 -8.66 15.54 9.26
N ILE A 241 -8.92 15.06 8.06
CA ILE A 241 -8.71 15.81 6.83
C ILE A 241 -9.83 16.86 6.66
N GLU A 242 -11.06 16.63 7.13
CA GLU A 242 -12.24 17.53 7.09
C GLU A 242 -12.09 18.90 7.81
N ALA A 243 -10.87 19.38 8.03
CA ALA A 243 -10.63 20.71 8.57
C ALA A 243 -11.23 21.80 7.67
N GLU A 244 -12.26 22.48 8.18
CA GLU A 244 -12.96 23.56 7.46
C GLU A 244 -12.04 24.74 7.10
N ASP A 245 -11.05 25.04 7.96
CA ASP A 245 -10.11 26.14 7.78
C ASP A 245 -8.71 25.65 7.42
N ILE A 246 -8.47 25.45 6.13
CA ILE A 246 -7.11 25.25 5.61
C ILE A 246 -6.30 26.53 5.87
N PRO A 247 -5.11 26.45 6.49
CA PRO A 247 -4.27 27.62 6.72
C PRO A 247 -3.67 28.14 5.42
N ALA A 248 -3.40 29.44 5.38
CA ALA A 248 -2.58 30.01 4.30
C ALA A 248 -1.20 29.36 4.32
N ILE A 249 -0.71 28.99 3.14
CA ILE A 249 0.68 28.59 2.98
C ILE A 249 1.48 29.83 3.37
N PRO A 250 2.39 29.75 4.36
CA PRO A 250 3.27 30.85 4.69
C PRO A 250 3.88 31.36 3.40
N GLU A 251 3.80 32.67 3.13
CA GLU A 251 4.51 33.26 2.01
C GLU A 251 5.99 32.91 2.21
N ALA A 252 6.43 31.87 1.52
CA ALA A 252 7.80 31.44 1.60
C ALA A 252 8.62 32.68 1.25
N ARG A 253 9.54 33.09 2.14
CA ARG A 253 10.58 34.07 1.78
C ARG A 253 11.09 33.61 0.42
N PRO A 254 11.06 34.46 -0.63
CA PRO A 254 11.26 34.05 -2.02
C PRO A 254 12.40 33.04 -2.09
N THR A 255 12.02 31.76 -2.06
CA THR A 255 12.96 30.66 -1.93
C THR A 255 13.55 30.55 -3.31
N GLU A 256 14.84 30.88 -3.40
CA GLU A 256 15.72 30.74 -4.55
C GLU A 256 15.12 29.78 -5.58
N THR A 257 14.39 30.38 -6.51
CA THR A 257 13.55 29.71 -7.48
C THR A 257 14.40 28.81 -8.34
N SER A 258 14.09 27.50 -8.32
CA SER A 258 14.33 26.47 -9.34
C SER A 258 15.75 26.26 -9.91
N SER A 259 16.70 27.14 -9.64
CA SER A 259 18.04 27.16 -10.26
C SER A 259 19.13 26.60 -9.37
N ASN A 260 18.90 26.54 -8.05
CA ASN A 260 19.87 26.09 -7.05
C ASN A 260 19.54 24.74 -6.39
N PHE A 261 18.60 23.95 -6.94
CA PHE A 261 18.46 22.56 -6.50
C PHE A 261 19.75 21.81 -6.85
N SER A 262 20.64 21.73 -5.86
CA SER A 262 21.84 20.90 -5.83
C SER A 262 21.54 19.55 -6.50
N GLU A 263 22.44 19.11 -7.39
CA GLU A 263 22.35 17.91 -8.23
C GLU A 263 22.34 16.58 -7.44
N ASP A 264 21.65 16.50 -6.30
CA ASP A 264 21.26 15.22 -5.77
C ASP A 264 20.24 14.59 -6.73
N LYS A 265 20.76 13.73 -7.60
CA LYS A 265 20.05 13.02 -8.67
C LYS A 265 18.85 12.25 -8.13
N GLY A 266 18.89 11.80 -6.87
CA GLY A 266 17.80 11.07 -6.22
C GLY A 266 16.59 11.95 -5.94
N THR A 267 16.79 13.02 -5.17
CA THR A 267 15.73 13.97 -4.78
C THR A 267 15.07 14.60 -6.00
N THR A 268 15.86 14.98 -7.01
CA THR A 268 15.37 15.56 -8.26
C THR A 268 14.48 14.59 -9.04
N ARG A 269 14.80 13.29 -9.07
CA ARG A 269 14.00 12.29 -9.78
C ARG A 269 12.64 12.07 -9.12
N ARG A 270 12.59 11.99 -7.79
CA ARG A 270 11.32 11.83 -7.06
C ARG A 270 10.41 13.03 -7.29
N LEU A 271 10.91 14.24 -7.04
CA LEU A 271 10.14 15.47 -7.21
C LEU A 271 9.60 15.59 -8.64
N ARG A 272 10.41 15.27 -9.65
CA ARG A 272 9.96 15.25 -11.05
C ARG A 272 8.80 14.28 -11.28
N SER A 273 8.85 13.08 -10.69
CA SER A 273 7.76 12.10 -10.80
C SER A 273 6.48 12.57 -10.11
N GLU A 274 6.60 13.24 -8.97
CA GLU A 274 5.46 13.79 -8.22
C GLU A 274 4.82 14.96 -9.00
N LEU A 275 5.63 15.84 -9.58
CA LEU A 275 5.16 16.94 -10.42
C LEU A 275 4.58 16.48 -11.77
N ASP A 276 5.07 15.37 -12.34
CA ASP A 276 4.43 14.76 -13.51
C ASP A 276 3.04 14.23 -13.17
N SER A 277 2.87 13.62 -11.99
CA SER A 277 1.58 13.16 -11.50
C SER A 277 0.59 14.33 -11.30
N ASP A 278 1.07 15.43 -10.72
CA ASP A 278 0.30 16.68 -10.62
C ASP A 278 -0.13 17.17 -12.01
N ARG A 279 0.80 17.24 -12.96
CA ARG A 279 0.47 17.67 -14.33
C ARG A 279 -0.58 16.77 -14.98
N ARG A 280 -0.48 15.44 -14.84
CA ARG A 280 -1.49 14.48 -15.31
C ARG A 280 -2.83 14.67 -14.59
N PHE A 281 -2.83 15.00 -13.30
CA PHE A 281 -4.06 15.37 -12.59
C PHE A 281 -4.76 16.57 -13.24
N LEU A 282 -4.03 17.62 -13.59
CA LEU A 282 -4.63 18.77 -14.27
C LEU A 282 -5.15 18.42 -15.66
N LEU A 283 -4.34 17.77 -16.50
CA LEU A 283 -4.66 17.57 -17.91
C LEU A 283 -5.62 16.42 -18.14
N ASP A 284 -5.44 15.31 -17.43
CA ASP A 284 -6.17 14.07 -17.68
C ASP A 284 -7.39 13.92 -16.76
N PHE A 285 -7.54 14.77 -15.73
CA PHE A 285 -8.67 14.72 -14.82
C PHE A 285 -9.42 16.05 -14.75
N ILE A 286 -8.76 17.15 -14.33
CA ILE A 286 -9.42 18.45 -14.15
C ILE A 286 -9.95 19.01 -15.48
N LEU A 287 -9.15 18.99 -16.54
CA LEU A 287 -9.56 19.49 -17.85
C LEU A 287 -10.71 18.66 -18.44
N LEU A 288 -10.67 17.33 -18.26
CA LEU A 288 -11.75 16.45 -18.71
C LEU A 288 -13.07 16.73 -17.99
N TYR A 289 -13.01 17.01 -16.70
CA TYR A 289 -14.18 17.44 -15.95
C TYR A 289 -14.71 18.80 -16.42
N ALA A 290 -13.83 19.76 -16.73
CA ALA A 290 -14.22 21.12 -17.13
C ALA A 290 -14.89 21.19 -18.51
N GLU A 291 -14.70 20.19 -19.37
CA GLU A 291 -15.22 20.15 -20.74
C GLU A 291 -16.08 18.90 -21.02
N PRO A 292 -17.26 18.75 -20.38
CA PRO A 292 -18.08 17.54 -20.50
C PRO A 292 -18.51 17.25 -21.94
N SER A 293 -18.67 18.29 -22.77
CA SER A 293 -19.13 18.18 -24.15
C SER A 293 -18.15 17.48 -25.08
N LYS A 294 -16.90 17.25 -24.67
CA LYS A 294 -15.91 16.54 -25.48
C LYS A 294 -16.03 15.02 -25.38
N TYR A 295 -16.93 14.51 -24.53
CA TYR A 295 -17.07 13.08 -24.27
C TYR A 295 -18.52 12.62 -24.50
N ASP A 296 -18.68 11.65 -25.40
CA ASP A 296 -19.98 11.09 -25.81
C ASP A 296 -20.75 10.34 -24.71
N ASP A 297 -20.14 10.14 -23.53
CA ASP A 297 -20.59 9.13 -22.56
C ASP A 297 -21.38 9.71 -21.36
N GLY A 298 -21.89 10.93 -21.48
CA GLY A 298 -22.67 11.60 -20.42
C GLY A 298 -21.82 12.09 -19.23
N GLN A 299 -22.46 12.74 -18.26
CA GLN A 299 -21.79 13.25 -17.04
C GLN A 299 -21.17 12.10 -16.23
N LEU A 300 -19.86 11.86 -16.41
CA LEU A 300 -19.11 10.85 -15.66
C LEU A 300 -19.08 11.13 -14.15
N ILE A 301 -19.01 12.41 -13.76
CA ILE A 301 -18.99 12.88 -12.37
C ILE A 301 -19.74 14.19 -12.28
N ASP A 302 -20.64 14.29 -11.32
CA ASP A 302 -21.21 15.57 -10.86
C ASP A 302 -20.43 16.02 -9.62
N LEU A 303 -19.48 16.95 -9.79
CA LEU A 303 -18.81 17.58 -8.64
C LEU A 303 -19.63 18.80 -8.20
N LYS A 304 -20.10 18.78 -6.96
CA LYS A 304 -20.82 19.84 -6.24
C LYS A 304 -19.96 21.10 -6.13
N THR A 305 -18.66 20.94 -5.89
CA THR A 305 -17.75 22.06 -5.65
C THR A 305 -17.17 22.60 -6.95
N LYS A 306 -17.22 23.93 -7.12
CA LYS A 306 -16.54 24.61 -8.23
C LYS A 306 -15.09 24.92 -7.87
N PHE A 307 -14.17 24.67 -8.79
CA PHE A 307 -12.73 24.92 -8.62
C PHE A 307 -12.15 25.74 -9.79
N PRO A 308 -12.57 27.01 -9.94
CA PRO A 308 -12.21 27.84 -11.08
C PRO A 308 -10.69 28.07 -11.20
N ASN A 309 -9.93 28.13 -10.10
CA ASN A 309 -8.49 28.33 -10.17
C ASN A 309 -7.77 27.07 -10.65
N LEU A 310 -8.17 25.88 -10.20
CA LEU A 310 -7.63 24.61 -10.72
C LEU A 310 -7.96 24.42 -12.21
N ILE A 311 -9.17 24.77 -12.65
CA ILE A 311 -9.55 24.73 -14.07
C ILE A 311 -8.68 25.67 -14.89
N LYS A 312 -8.49 26.91 -14.41
CA LYS A 312 -7.60 27.87 -15.06
C LYS A 312 -6.18 27.32 -15.18
N MET A 313 -5.64 26.73 -14.10
CA MET A 313 -4.32 26.10 -14.13
C MET A 313 -4.24 24.95 -15.12
N ALA A 314 -5.29 24.11 -15.23
CA ALA A 314 -5.34 23.04 -16.20
C ALA A 314 -5.34 23.54 -17.65
N MET A 315 -6.12 24.60 -17.94
CA MET A 315 -6.12 25.25 -19.26
C MET A 315 -4.75 25.87 -19.59
N ASP A 316 -4.11 26.52 -18.61
CA ASP A 316 -2.79 27.10 -18.80
C ASP A 316 -1.70 26.01 -18.99
N ALA A 317 -1.81 24.89 -18.27
CA ALA A 317 -0.94 23.73 -18.45
C ALA A 317 -1.13 23.08 -19.84
N ASP A 318 -2.35 23.04 -20.37
CA ASP A 318 -2.64 22.49 -21.70
C ASP A 318 -2.10 23.40 -22.82
N ARG A 319 -2.26 24.73 -22.69
CA ARG A 319 -1.63 25.70 -23.60
C ARG A 319 -0.12 25.60 -23.63
N THR A 320 0.48 25.18 -22.51
CA THR A 320 1.92 25.01 -22.36
C THR A 320 2.34 23.54 -22.40
N ARG A 321 1.57 22.67 -23.06
CA ARG A 321 1.79 21.21 -23.04
C ARG A 321 3.20 20.80 -23.47
N GLU A 322 3.83 21.54 -24.38
CA GLU A 322 5.22 21.33 -24.83
C GLU A 322 6.26 21.79 -23.80
N SER A 323 5.90 22.75 -22.95
CA SER A 323 6.75 23.22 -21.87
C SER A 323 6.84 22.15 -20.79
N LYS A 324 8.05 21.65 -20.56
CA LYS A 324 8.37 20.82 -19.39
C LYS A 324 8.43 21.63 -18.09
N ALA A 325 7.85 22.83 -18.08
CA ALA A 325 7.75 23.64 -16.88
C ALA A 325 6.96 22.88 -15.81
N PHE A 326 7.54 22.80 -14.62
CA PHE A 326 6.90 22.19 -13.48
C PHE A 326 5.67 22.99 -13.07
N CYS A 327 4.54 22.32 -12.87
CA CYS A 327 3.31 22.92 -12.39
C CYS A 327 3.12 22.60 -10.91
N ILE A 328 3.21 23.61 -10.05
CA ILE A 328 2.94 23.47 -8.62
C ILE A 328 1.45 23.76 -8.39
N ILE A 329 0.65 22.72 -8.20
CA ILE A 329 -0.81 22.86 -8.09
C ILE A 329 -1.21 23.47 -6.75
N TYR A 330 -0.51 23.18 -5.66
CA TYR A 330 -0.91 23.61 -4.32
C TYR A 330 -0.35 25.00 -3.97
N THR A 331 -1.17 26.04 -4.15
CA THR A 331 -0.84 27.45 -3.93
C THR A 331 -1.82 28.12 -2.97
N ASN A 332 -1.58 29.36 -2.56
CA ASN A 332 -2.55 30.10 -1.72
C ASN A 332 -3.91 30.30 -2.41
N GLN A 333 -3.93 30.34 -3.74
CA GLN A 333 -5.15 30.48 -4.55
C GLN A 333 -5.91 29.17 -4.70
N THR A 334 -5.21 28.03 -4.76
CA THR A 334 -5.80 26.72 -5.07
C THR A 334 -5.91 25.77 -3.89
N ARG A 335 -5.26 26.04 -2.75
CA ARG A 335 -5.23 25.13 -1.58
C ARG A 335 -6.60 24.74 -1.05
N ARG A 336 -7.58 25.66 -1.08
CA ARG A 336 -8.95 25.41 -0.64
C ARG A 336 -9.69 24.55 -1.67
N GLU A 337 -9.58 24.91 -2.95
CA GLU A 337 -10.15 24.12 -4.06
C GLU A 337 -9.61 22.70 -4.09
N PHE A 338 -8.29 22.53 -3.95
CA PHE A 338 -7.63 21.23 -3.89
C PHE A 338 -8.12 20.39 -2.72
N HIS A 339 -8.25 21.01 -1.55
CA HIS A 339 -8.74 20.34 -0.35
C HIS A 339 -10.20 19.88 -0.50
N SER A 340 -11.10 20.77 -0.92
CA SER A 340 -12.51 20.44 -1.15
C SER A 340 -12.68 19.37 -2.23
N LEU A 341 -11.90 19.47 -3.31
CA LEU A 341 -11.90 18.46 -4.37
C LEU A 341 -11.43 17.10 -3.85
N LEU A 342 -10.36 17.03 -3.05
CA LEU A 342 -9.90 15.77 -2.46
C LEU A 342 -11.00 15.11 -1.61
N LEU A 343 -11.66 15.87 -0.73
CA LEU A 343 -12.76 15.35 0.09
C LEU A 343 -13.91 14.83 -0.76
N GLU A 344 -14.29 15.61 -1.78
CA GLU A 344 -15.38 15.24 -2.68
C GLU A 344 -15.04 13.99 -3.50
N LEU A 345 -13.81 13.85 -4.00
CA LEU A 345 -13.37 12.62 -4.68
C LEU A 345 -13.40 11.41 -3.73
N LEU A 346 -12.99 11.57 -2.47
CA LEU A 346 -13.06 10.49 -1.48
C LEU A 346 -14.50 10.07 -1.18
N GLU A 347 -15.41 11.02 -1.01
CA GLU A 347 -16.85 10.78 -0.83
C GLU A 347 -17.41 10.01 -2.03
N GLN A 348 -17.20 10.54 -3.25
CA GLN A 348 -17.72 9.93 -4.47
C GLN A 348 -17.15 8.56 -4.76
N TYR A 349 -15.86 8.34 -4.44
CA TYR A 349 -15.23 7.04 -4.55
C TYR A 349 -15.86 6.05 -3.57
N ALA A 350 -16.07 6.46 -2.32
CA ALA A 350 -16.66 5.62 -1.30
C ALA A 350 -18.11 5.22 -1.65
N GLU A 351 -18.92 6.18 -2.11
CA GLU A 351 -20.29 5.92 -2.59
C GLU A 351 -20.34 4.91 -3.73
N ALA A 352 -19.47 5.10 -4.75
CA ALA A 352 -19.44 4.23 -5.92
C ALA A 352 -18.97 2.80 -5.55
N VAL A 353 -17.96 2.69 -4.68
CA VAL A 353 -17.49 1.42 -4.15
C VAL A 353 -18.56 0.73 -3.31
N GLU A 354 -19.29 1.48 -2.49
CA GLU A 354 -20.38 0.96 -1.69
C GLU A 354 -21.55 0.50 -2.56
N ALA A 355 -21.93 1.27 -3.60
CA ALA A 355 -22.95 0.88 -4.57
C ALA A 355 -22.60 -0.45 -5.25
N LEU A 356 -21.36 -0.61 -5.71
CA LEU A 356 -20.88 -1.86 -6.30
C LEU A 356 -20.79 -3.00 -5.26
N THR A 357 -20.43 -2.72 -4.01
CA THR A 357 -20.37 -3.75 -2.96
C THR A 357 -21.76 -4.23 -2.53
N ARG A 358 -22.74 -3.32 -2.43
CA ARG A 358 -24.12 -3.63 -2.02
C ARG A 358 -24.87 -4.42 -3.10
N LYS A 359 -24.64 -4.09 -4.38
CA LYS A 359 -25.31 -4.72 -5.53
C LYS A 359 -24.58 -5.94 -6.07
N GLY A 360 -23.25 -5.89 -6.10
CA GLY A 360 -22.38 -6.85 -6.78
C GLY A 360 -22.14 -8.19 -6.08
N LEU A 361 -23.03 -8.63 -5.19
CA LEU A 361 -22.94 -9.95 -4.56
C LEU A 361 -24.19 -10.81 -4.70
N LYS A 362 -25.24 -10.31 -5.36
CA LYS A 362 -26.29 -11.18 -5.88
C LYS A 362 -26.04 -11.32 -7.36
N GLU A 363 -25.19 -12.28 -7.73
CA GLU A 363 -24.81 -12.62 -9.12
C GLU A 363 -26.03 -12.70 -10.07
N GLU A 364 -27.20 -13.01 -9.52
CA GLU A 364 -28.48 -13.14 -10.22
C GLU A 364 -29.13 -11.81 -10.62
N GLN A 365 -28.85 -10.68 -9.95
CA GLN A 365 -29.54 -9.41 -10.21
C GLN A 365 -28.89 -8.54 -11.29
N ALA A 366 -27.58 -8.67 -11.53
CA ALA A 366 -26.91 -7.93 -12.59
C ALA A 366 -27.36 -8.38 -14.00
N ASN A 367 -27.81 -9.63 -14.13
CA ASN A 367 -28.10 -10.25 -15.42
C ASN A 367 -29.57 -10.12 -15.87
N SER A 368 -30.48 -9.59 -15.04
CA SER A 368 -31.93 -9.66 -15.33
C SER A 368 -32.56 -8.37 -15.86
N THR A 369 -31.90 -7.19 -15.77
CA THR A 369 -32.47 -5.93 -16.29
C THR A 369 -31.41 -5.00 -16.92
N ASP A 370 -31.74 -4.39 -18.07
CA ASP A 370 -30.91 -3.36 -18.74
C ASP A 370 -30.54 -2.20 -17.80
N LYS A 371 -31.47 -1.85 -16.88
CA LYS A 371 -31.24 -0.82 -15.85
C LYS A 371 -30.11 -1.20 -14.89
N GLY A 372 -30.06 -2.45 -14.43
CA GLY A 372 -29.01 -2.95 -13.52
C GLY A 372 -27.62 -2.91 -14.17
N ALA A 373 -27.52 -3.33 -15.43
CA ALA A 373 -26.27 -3.28 -16.20
C ALA A 373 -25.77 -1.84 -16.41
N LYS A 374 -26.67 -0.91 -16.79
CA LYS A 374 -26.34 0.52 -16.94
C LYS A 374 -25.85 1.13 -15.64
N GLU A 375 -26.51 0.84 -14.52
CA GLU A 375 -26.11 1.35 -13.22
C GLU A 375 -24.78 0.74 -12.73
N PHE A 376 -24.57 -0.56 -12.94
CA PHE A 376 -23.30 -1.21 -12.64
C PHE A 376 -22.16 -0.55 -13.42
N ASN A 377 -22.33 -0.40 -14.74
CA ASN A 377 -21.33 0.22 -15.61
C ASN A 377 -21.06 1.69 -15.21
N SER A 378 -22.11 2.45 -14.89
CA SER A 378 -21.99 3.82 -14.37
C SER A 378 -21.11 3.87 -13.11
N ASN A 379 -21.36 2.98 -12.14
CA ASN A 379 -20.54 2.94 -10.92
C ASN A 379 -19.11 2.45 -11.17
N VAL A 380 -18.89 1.47 -12.06
CA VAL A 380 -17.53 1.02 -12.42
C VAL A 380 -16.73 2.16 -13.06
N ARG A 381 -17.34 2.90 -13.99
CA ARG A 381 -16.74 4.09 -14.60
C ARG A 381 -16.45 5.18 -13.57
N LYS A 382 -17.35 5.38 -12.61
CA LYS A 382 -17.14 6.33 -11.50
C LYS A 382 -15.95 5.90 -10.63
N VAL A 383 -15.85 4.63 -10.24
CA VAL A 383 -14.71 4.11 -9.46
C VAL A 383 -13.40 4.24 -10.24
N ASP A 384 -13.39 3.90 -11.54
CA ASP A 384 -12.24 4.05 -12.42
C ASP A 384 -11.78 5.51 -12.49
N PHE A 385 -12.66 6.42 -12.91
CA PHE A 385 -12.31 7.81 -13.15
C PHE A 385 -12.01 8.60 -11.85
N VAL A 386 -12.83 8.46 -10.80
CA VAL A 386 -12.57 9.09 -9.49
C VAL A 386 -11.30 8.49 -8.87
N GLY A 387 -11.15 7.16 -8.95
CA GLY A 387 -9.97 6.47 -8.44
C GLY A 387 -8.70 6.93 -9.14
N TYR A 388 -8.75 7.16 -10.46
CA TYR A 388 -7.64 7.72 -11.22
C TYR A 388 -7.25 9.12 -10.71
N GLY A 389 -8.23 9.99 -10.48
CA GLY A 389 -8.01 11.30 -9.86
C GLY A 389 -7.32 11.18 -8.48
N LEU A 390 -7.81 10.28 -7.63
CA LEU A 390 -7.21 10.00 -6.32
C LEU A 390 -5.79 9.42 -6.41
N LEU A 391 -5.51 8.55 -7.38
CA LEU A 391 -4.15 8.04 -7.66
C LEU A 391 -3.20 9.18 -8.01
N ARG A 392 -3.63 10.09 -8.89
CA ARG A 392 -2.80 11.24 -9.29
C ARG A 392 -2.52 12.18 -8.13
N ILE A 393 -3.52 12.44 -7.28
CA ILE A 393 -3.34 13.20 -6.04
C ILE A 393 -2.35 12.47 -5.11
N ALA A 394 -2.53 11.17 -4.87
CA ALA A 394 -1.70 10.40 -3.94
C ALA A 394 -0.21 10.33 -4.34
N ARG A 395 0.06 10.29 -5.66
CA ARG A 395 1.41 10.35 -6.24
C ARG A 395 1.94 11.77 -6.37
N GLY A 396 1.06 12.77 -6.35
CA GLY A 396 1.34 14.19 -6.60
C GLY A 396 2.14 14.91 -5.53
N HIS A 397 2.86 15.96 -5.93
CA HIS A 397 3.60 16.81 -4.99
C HIS A 397 2.65 17.70 -4.19
N ALA A 398 1.56 18.14 -4.84
CA ALA A 398 0.50 18.94 -4.23
C ALA A 398 -0.11 18.30 -2.98
N PHE A 399 -0.27 16.96 -2.95
CA PHE A 399 -0.81 16.27 -1.78
C PHE A 399 0.16 16.26 -0.62
N GLN A 400 1.46 16.10 -0.88
CA GLN A 400 2.48 16.22 0.16
C GLN A 400 2.47 17.63 0.78
N MET A 401 2.46 18.68 -0.06
CA MET A 401 2.36 20.06 0.42
C MET A 401 1.07 20.30 1.22
N HIS A 402 -0.05 19.71 0.77
CA HIS A 402 -1.32 19.78 1.49
C HIS A 402 -1.22 19.19 2.89
N LEU A 403 -0.70 17.95 3.00
CA LEU A 403 -0.52 17.25 4.27
C LEU A 403 0.41 18.02 5.22
N GLU A 404 1.51 18.58 4.71
CA GLU A 404 2.42 19.42 5.49
C GLU A 404 1.71 20.68 6.01
N ASN A 405 0.91 21.33 5.16
CA ASN A 405 0.17 22.55 5.50
C ASN A 405 -0.91 22.28 6.58
N ILE A 406 -1.59 21.13 6.53
CA ILE A 406 -2.62 20.76 7.52
C ILE A 406 -2.07 19.94 8.69
N GLY A 407 -0.77 19.61 8.72
CA GLY A 407 -0.21 18.66 9.70
C GLY A 407 -0.48 19.03 11.15
N LYS A 408 -0.41 20.33 11.48
CA LYS A 408 -0.75 20.83 12.83
C LYS A 408 -2.20 20.54 13.22
N LEU A 409 -3.12 20.52 12.26
CA LEU A 409 -4.53 20.18 12.47
C LEU A 409 -4.70 18.66 12.67
N LEU A 410 -3.90 17.85 11.97
CA LEU A 410 -3.93 16.38 12.07
C LEU A 410 -3.36 15.85 13.41
N GLY A 411 -2.34 16.53 13.95
CA GLY A 411 -1.63 16.13 15.18
C GLY A 411 -2.38 16.45 16.47
N ASN A 412 -3.27 17.46 16.45
CA ASN A 412 -4.02 17.93 17.61
C ASN A 412 -5.38 17.22 17.76
N GLY A 413 -5.43 15.90 17.50
CA GLY A 413 -6.59 15.10 17.93
C GLY A 413 -6.86 15.41 19.41
N PRO A 414 -8.13 15.44 19.86
CA PRO A 414 -8.47 15.88 21.21
C PRO A 414 -7.71 15.02 22.21
N ARG A 415 -6.54 15.50 22.66
CA ARG A 415 -5.89 14.99 23.85
C ARG A 415 -6.95 15.24 24.90
N LYS A 416 -7.60 14.17 25.36
CA LYS A 416 -8.47 14.23 26.53
C LYS A 416 -7.65 14.99 27.55
N THR A 417 -8.01 16.25 27.76
CA THR A 417 -7.50 17.10 28.82
C THR A 417 -8.01 16.42 30.07
N GLN A 418 -7.30 15.40 30.53
CA GLN A 418 -7.49 14.82 31.83
C GLN A 418 -7.06 15.89 32.82
N ALA A 419 -8.06 16.68 33.21
CA ALA A 419 -8.20 17.33 34.51
C ALA A 419 -6.91 17.88 35.13
N SER A 420 -6.56 19.11 34.76
CA SER A 420 -5.98 20.06 35.70
C SER A 420 -7.03 21.13 36.05
N GLU A 421 -8.19 20.68 36.52
CA GLU A 421 -9.21 21.56 37.13
C GLU A 421 -9.57 20.96 38.49
N LYS A 422 -8.60 20.99 39.40
CA LYS A 422 -8.84 20.98 40.84
C LYS A 422 -7.75 21.80 41.51
N GLN A 423 -7.98 23.10 41.60
CA GLN A 423 -7.57 23.90 42.75
C GLN A 423 -8.39 25.20 42.76
N GLY A 424 -9.22 25.34 43.79
CA GLY A 424 -9.85 26.60 44.17
C GLY A 424 -11.36 26.62 44.03
N LEU A 425 -12.09 26.21 45.07
CA LEU A 425 -12.87 27.14 45.88
C LEU A 425 -13.48 26.45 47.10
N ASP A 426 -13.40 27.20 48.18
CA ASP A 426 -13.68 26.91 49.57
C ASP A 426 -15.04 27.52 49.98
N GLY A 427 -15.73 26.91 50.95
CA GLY A 427 -16.98 27.37 51.59
C GLY A 427 -18.25 27.34 50.72
N THR A 428 -19.46 26.93 51.18
CA THR A 428 -20.03 26.98 52.53
C THR A 428 -21.29 26.09 52.58
N GLU A 429 -21.67 25.72 53.81
CA GLU A 429 -22.72 24.82 54.27
C GLU A 429 -24.17 25.15 53.86
N GLY A 430 -25.06 24.14 53.95
CA GLY A 430 -26.50 24.35 54.13
C GLY A 430 -27.36 23.18 53.64
N GLY A 431 -27.75 22.27 54.52
CA GLY A 431 -28.53 21.06 54.18
C GLY A 431 -30.04 21.26 54.03
N LYS A 432 -30.72 20.23 53.50
CA LYS A 432 -31.86 19.52 54.11
C LYS A 432 -32.47 18.48 53.16
N GLN A 433 -33.11 17.51 53.80
CA GLN A 433 -33.86 16.34 53.31
C GLN A 433 -34.83 16.60 52.14
N GLY A 434 -35.06 15.55 51.35
CA GLY A 434 -36.22 15.43 50.47
C GLY A 434 -36.22 14.12 49.68
N GLU A 435 -37.18 13.26 49.97
CA GLU A 435 -37.42 11.95 49.35
C GLU A 435 -37.89 12.01 47.89
N ALA A 436 -37.78 10.84 47.25
CA ALA A 436 -38.69 10.25 46.27
C ALA A 436 -38.49 10.50 44.76
N SER A 437 -38.70 9.38 44.05
CA SER A 437 -39.23 9.22 42.70
C SER A 437 -38.24 9.00 41.54
N SER A 438 -37.99 7.70 41.30
CA SER A 438 -38.34 6.97 40.08
C SER A 438 -38.29 7.70 38.72
N ALA A 439 -37.35 7.29 37.86
CA ALA A 439 -37.62 7.08 36.43
C ALA A 439 -36.56 6.15 35.83
N SER A 440 -36.94 4.88 35.65
CA SER A 440 -36.22 3.87 34.89
C SER A 440 -36.35 4.10 33.39
N LEU A 441 -35.21 4.13 32.68
CA LEU A 441 -35.14 4.00 31.22
C LEU A 441 -35.41 2.53 30.82
N PRO A 442 -36.26 2.24 29.81
CA PRO A 442 -36.57 0.88 29.45
C PRO A 442 -35.46 0.25 28.59
N GLY A 443 -35.00 -0.91 29.04
CA GLY A 443 -34.12 -1.81 28.31
C GLY A 443 -34.81 -2.41 27.09
N ARG A 444 -34.08 -2.45 25.98
CA ARG A 444 -34.48 -3.07 24.72
C ARG A 444 -34.22 -4.58 24.81
N LYS A 445 -35.27 -5.36 25.13
CA LYS A 445 -35.25 -6.83 24.99
C LYS A 445 -35.21 -7.18 23.50
N LYS A 446 -34.28 -8.08 23.14
CA LYS A 446 -34.31 -8.85 21.91
C LYS A 446 -35.04 -10.15 22.24
N ASP A 447 -36.24 -10.30 21.72
CA ASP A 447 -36.88 -11.61 21.65
C ASP A 447 -36.48 -12.25 20.32
N ILE A 448 -35.95 -13.46 20.47
CA ILE A 448 -35.68 -14.45 19.44
C ILE A 448 -36.97 -15.24 19.33
N ASP A 449 -37.55 -15.35 18.14
CA ASP A 449 -38.38 -16.50 17.79
C ASP A 449 -38.11 -16.88 16.34
N ALA A 450 -37.86 -18.17 16.18
CA ALA A 450 -37.85 -18.90 14.94
C ALA A 450 -39.28 -19.30 14.62
N GLU A 451 -39.68 -19.29 13.34
CA GLU A 451 -40.52 -20.37 12.81
C GLU A 451 -40.51 -20.39 11.27
N GLU A 452 -40.48 -21.62 10.78
CA GLU A 452 -40.48 -22.02 9.38
C GLU A 452 -41.91 -22.05 8.80
N SER A 453 -41.94 -21.97 7.47
CA SER A 453 -42.79 -22.77 6.58
C SER A 453 -44.12 -22.19 6.05
N ASN A 454 -44.21 -22.33 4.72
CA ASN A 454 -45.37 -22.70 3.90
C ASN A 454 -46.30 -21.62 3.31
N ASN A 455 -46.22 -21.56 1.97
CA ASN A 455 -47.30 -21.61 0.97
C ASN A 455 -48.58 -20.80 1.23
N ALA A 456 -48.88 -19.89 0.30
CA ALA A 456 -50.02 -20.01 -0.61
C ALA A 456 -50.07 -18.81 -1.57
N GLY A 457 -50.45 -19.09 -2.82
CA GLY A 457 -50.58 -18.09 -3.87
C GLY A 457 -51.69 -17.07 -3.63
N VAL A 458 -51.53 -15.92 -4.28
CA VAL A 458 -52.62 -14.97 -4.54
C VAL A 458 -52.48 -14.49 -5.98
N ASP A 459 -53.48 -14.86 -6.76
CA ASP A 459 -53.82 -14.40 -8.10
C ASP A 459 -54.89 -13.31 -7.97
N ILE A 460 -54.54 -12.04 -8.23
CA ILE A 460 -55.41 -10.89 -8.55
C ILE A 460 -54.45 -9.85 -9.16
N GLY A 461 -54.62 -9.17 -10.29
CA GLY A 461 -55.69 -9.02 -11.26
C GLY A 461 -55.38 -7.75 -12.08
N ARG A 462 -55.79 -7.76 -13.35
CA ARG A 462 -56.18 -6.64 -14.25
C ARG A 462 -55.96 -5.23 -13.69
N GLY A 463 -55.31 -4.29 -14.36
CA GLY A 463 -55.37 -3.97 -15.78
C GLY A 463 -55.64 -2.46 -15.87
N TRP A 464 -54.72 -1.70 -16.45
CA TRP A 464 -54.93 -0.31 -16.86
C TRP A 464 -54.26 -0.13 -18.21
N ASP A 465 -55.09 -0.23 -19.25
CA ASP A 465 -54.82 0.33 -20.57
C ASP A 465 -54.79 1.86 -20.45
N ILE A 466 -53.73 2.49 -20.95
CA ILE A 466 -53.81 3.84 -21.52
C ILE A 466 -53.01 3.85 -22.81
N ASP A 467 -53.73 4.21 -23.87
CA ASP A 467 -53.34 4.25 -25.26
C ASP A 467 -52.21 5.22 -25.61
N ALA A 468 -51.53 4.79 -26.66
CA ALA A 468 -50.86 5.51 -27.74
C ALA A 468 -50.91 7.05 -27.75
N GLY A 469 -49.71 7.64 -27.84
CA GLY A 469 -49.47 8.93 -28.46
C GLY A 469 -48.26 8.83 -29.39
N GLU A 470 -48.53 8.66 -30.68
CA GLU A 470 -47.57 8.95 -31.77
C GLU A 470 -47.14 10.42 -31.68
N GLU A 471 -45.85 10.71 -31.79
CA GLU A 471 -45.46 12.04 -32.22
C GLU A 471 -44.23 12.04 -33.14
N LYS A 472 -44.36 12.89 -34.14
CA LYS A 472 -43.69 12.91 -35.43
C LYS A 472 -42.37 13.65 -35.34
N THR A 473 -41.38 13.16 -36.08
CA THR A 473 -40.21 13.92 -36.51
C THR A 473 -40.60 15.22 -37.25
N PRO A 474 -39.78 16.28 -37.13
CA PRO A 474 -39.55 17.13 -38.29
C PRO A 474 -38.06 17.37 -38.59
N ALA A 475 -37.72 16.98 -39.81
CA ALA A 475 -37.01 17.72 -40.86
C ALA A 475 -35.86 18.69 -40.50
N HIS A 476 -34.71 18.34 -41.10
CA HIS A 476 -33.57 19.18 -41.47
C HIS A 476 -33.90 20.60 -41.94
N VAL A 477 -33.13 21.57 -41.44
CA VAL A 477 -32.86 22.85 -42.12
C VAL A 477 -31.35 23.13 -42.02
N LEU A 478 -30.69 23.15 -43.17
CA LEU A 478 -29.35 23.71 -43.37
C LEU A 478 -29.45 25.23 -43.51
N PRO A 479 -28.40 25.98 -43.14
CA PRO A 479 -28.10 27.24 -43.83
C PRO A 479 -26.70 27.24 -44.48
N PRO A 480 -26.48 28.16 -45.44
CA PRO A 480 -25.56 27.97 -46.55
C PRO A 480 -24.17 28.60 -46.35
N SER A 481 -23.25 28.10 -47.15
CA SER A 481 -21.89 28.57 -47.38
C SER A 481 -21.83 29.78 -48.32
N ALA A 482 -21.01 30.80 -47.99
CA ALA A 482 -20.31 31.77 -48.86
C ALA A 482 -19.60 32.77 -47.91
N GLU A 483 -18.43 33.37 -48.12
CA GLU A 483 -17.34 33.40 -49.12
C GLU A 483 -16.17 34.15 -48.44
N PRO A 484 -14.94 34.16 -49.01
CA PRO A 484 -13.73 34.65 -48.32
C PRO A 484 -13.50 36.16 -48.53
N LEU A 485 -13.21 36.89 -47.45
CA LEU A 485 -12.71 38.27 -47.53
C LEU A 485 -11.22 38.31 -47.22
N SER A 486 -10.45 38.60 -48.26
CA SER A 486 -9.09 39.14 -48.23
C SER A 486 -9.10 40.54 -47.62
N GLY A 487 -8.31 40.77 -46.58
CA GLY A 487 -8.10 42.07 -45.96
C GLY A 487 -6.66 42.19 -45.49
N ASP A 488 -5.86 42.83 -46.33
CA ASP A 488 -4.47 43.22 -46.13
C ASP A 488 -4.47 44.47 -45.22
N GLU A 489 -4.01 44.37 -43.97
CA GLU A 489 -3.74 45.56 -43.16
C GLU A 489 -2.39 45.49 -42.43
N THR A 490 -1.62 46.50 -42.78
CA THR A 490 -0.26 46.85 -42.39
C THR A 490 -0.10 47.14 -40.89
N PHE A 491 0.94 46.56 -40.29
CA PHE A 491 1.48 46.92 -38.98
C PHE A 491 2.08 48.34 -38.96
N PRO A 492 1.77 49.19 -37.96
CA PRO A 492 2.67 50.27 -37.57
C PRO A 492 3.53 49.85 -36.36
N ARG A 493 4.83 50.02 -36.56
CA ARG A 493 5.91 49.98 -35.56
C ARG A 493 5.80 51.14 -34.57
N SER A 494 6.24 50.83 -33.34
CA SER A 494 7.04 51.68 -32.43
C SER A 494 6.42 52.98 -31.90
N GLY A 495 6.00 52.93 -30.63
CA GLY A 495 5.77 54.10 -29.79
C GLY A 495 6.69 54.08 -28.56
N THR A 496 7.74 54.90 -28.60
CA THR A 496 8.61 55.29 -27.49
C THR A 496 7.81 55.93 -26.34
N ILE A 497 7.92 55.37 -25.12
CA ILE A 497 7.38 55.98 -23.90
C ILE A 497 8.51 56.76 -23.20
N LYS A 498 8.31 58.08 -23.04
CA LYS A 498 9.12 58.94 -22.16
C LYS A 498 8.58 58.88 -20.72
N PRO A 499 9.43 59.07 -19.69
CA PRO A 499 9.01 59.03 -18.30
C PRO A 499 8.46 60.39 -17.85
N ALA A 500 7.30 60.37 -17.18
CA ALA A 500 6.79 61.51 -16.42
C ALA A 500 7.27 61.39 -14.97
N GLN A 501 8.04 62.39 -14.54
CA GLN A 501 8.23 62.73 -13.14
C GLN A 501 6.93 63.40 -12.67
N ASP A 502 6.40 63.00 -11.51
CA ASP A 502 5.87 63.99 -10.57
C ASP A 502 5.77 63.46 -9.15
N ALA A 503 6.09 64.37 -8.23
CA ALA A 503 6.20 64.18 -6.81
C ALA A 503 4.84 64.28 -6.11
N GLY A 504 4.64 63.48 -5.07
CA GLY A 504 3.47 63.57 -4.21
C GLY A 504 3.69 62.90 -2.86
N HIS A 505 4.11 63.70 -1.87
CA HIS A 505 4.22 63.32 -0.46
C HIS A 505 2.94 62.68 0.09
N SER A 506 3.06 61.48 0.65
CA SER A 506 2.06 60.92 1.58
C SER A 506 2.75 60.23 2.75
N LYS A 507 2.23 60.54 3.94
CA LYS A 507 2.76 60.26 5.28
C LYS A 507 2.88 58.75 5.56
N PRO A 508 3.85 58.32 6.40
CA PRO A 508 3.96 56.91 6.81
C PRO A 508 2.81 56.53 7.75
N LEU A 509 2.01 55.56 7.32
CA LEU A 509 1.02 54.89 8.14
C LEU A 509 1.76 53.97 9.14
N LYS A 510 1.58 54.21 10.45
CA LYS A 510 2.09 53.32 11.50
C LYS A 510 1.37 51.97 11.40
N ILE A 511 2.09 50.94 10.97
CA ILE A 511 1.66 49.54 11.07
C ILE A 511 1.78 49.13 12.56
N PRO A 512 0.75 48.56 13.19
CA PRO A 512 0.84 48.05 14.55
C PRO A 512 1.85 46.90 14.62
N THR A 513 2.81 47.01 15.53
CA THR A 513 3.76 45.96 15.88
C THR A 513 2.99 44.71 16.33
N GLN A 514 3.06 43.64 15.53
CA GLN A 514 2.58 42.32 15.95
C GLN A 514 3.35 41.91 17.21
N THR A 515 2.63 41.76 18.32
CA THR A 515 3.13 41.14 19.54
C THR A 515 3.55 39.71 19.22
N SER A 516 4.85 39.43 19.37
CA SER A 516 5.42 38.09 19.28
C SER A 516 4.74 37.18 20.28
N GLY A 517 3.85 36.32 19.80
CA GLY A 517 3.27 35.23 20.59
C GLY A 517 4.36 34.25 21.06
N PRO A 518 4.10 33.46 22.10
CA PRO A 518 5.07 32.52 22.64
C PRO A 518 5.51 31.53 21.56
N ASP A 519 6.82 31.52 21.30
CA ASP A 519 7.46 30.65 20.32
C ASP A 519 7.42 29.20 20.84
N LEU A 520 6.37 28.47 20.43
CA LEU A 520 6.24 27.05 20.69
C LEU A 520 7.26 26.30 19.83
N THR A 521 8.48 26.15 20.36
CA THR A 521 9.53 25.35 19.75
C THR A 521 9.08 23.89 19.70
N THR A 522 8.65 23.43 18.53
CA THR A 522 8.36 22.02 18.26
C THR A 522 9.63 21.20 18.42
N THR A 523 9.60 20.15 19.24
CA THR A 523 10.78 19.29 19.43
C THR A 523 11.06 18.49 18.16
N ASP A 524 12.30 18.04 17.96
CA ASP A 524 12.64 17.22 16.79
C ASP A 524 11.90 15.86 16.79
N SER A 525 11.51 15.37 17.98
CA SER A 525 10.61 14.21 18.12
C SER A 525 9.22 14.50 17.56
N ASP A 526 8.64 15.66 17.87
CA ASP A 526 7.32 16.05 17.35
C ASP A 526 7.33 16.17 15.82
N LYS A 527 8.43 16.67 15.25
CA LYS A 527 8.61 16.75 13.79
C LYS A 527 8.69 15.35 13.16
N ALA A 528 9.46 14.43 13.74
CA ALA A 528 9.55 13.06 13.24
C ALA A 528 8.18 12.37 13.30
N ASP A 529 7.47 12.50 14.42
CA ASP A 529 6.12 11.96 14.58
C ASP A 529 5.12 12.53 13.58
N MET A 530 5.22 13.83 13.29
CA MET A 530 4.43 14.49 12.27
C MET A 530 4.73 13.92 10.88
N ILE A 531 6.01 13.87 10.47
CA ILE A 531 6.42 13.31 9.16
C ILE A 531 5.85 11.91 8.96
N ASN A 532 5.89 11.10 10.02
CA ASN A 532 5.39 9.73 9.99
C ASN A 532 3.88 9.64 9.86
N LEU A 533 3.17 10.52 10.57
CA LEU A 533 1.75 10.68 10.42
C LEU A 533 1.40 11.07 8.96
N LEU A 534 2.05 12.09 8.39
CA LEU A 534 1.80 12.53 7.01
C LEU A 534 2.07 11.40 6.00
N GLN A 535 3.18 10.66 6.17
CA GLN A 535 3.50 9.52 5.31
C GLN A 535 2.45 8.40 5.44
N SER A 536 1.90 8.17 6.63
CA SER A 536 0.83 7.19 6.85
C SER A 536 -0.43 7.54 6.05
N TYR A 537 -0.82 8.82 5.98
CA TYR A 537 -1.95 9.29 5.17
C TYR A 537 -1.71 9.08 3.68
N ARG A 538 -0.51 9.43 3.19
CA ARG A 538 -0.14 9.20 1.80
C ARG A 538 -0.18 7.72 1.45
N ASN A 539 0.38 6.87 2.32
CA ASN A 539 0.38 5.43 2.13
C ASN A 539 -1.04 4.85 2.18
N TRP A 540 -1.89 5.34 3.07
CA TRP A 540 -3.30 4.94 3.15
C TRP A 540 -4.03 5.23 1.83
N LEU A 541 -3.88 6.43 1.29
CA LEU A 541 -4.51 6.80 0.03
C LEU A 541 -3.97 5.96 -1.14
N LEU A 542 -2.64 5.79 -1.24
CA LEU A 542 -2.02 4.91 -2.24
C LEU A 542 -2.51 3.47 -2.14
N VAL A 543 -2.70 2.94 -0.92
CA VAL A 543 -3.23 1.60 -0.70
C VAL A 543 -4.68 1.49 -1.18
N LEU A 544 -5.49 2.54 -1.01
CA LEU A 544 -6.87 2.59 -1.46
C LEU A 544 -6.97 2.43 -2.99
N VAL A 545 -6.10 3.12 -3.73
CA VAL A 545 -6.05 3.14 -5.20
C VAL A 545 -4.95 2.25 -5.81
N GLY A 546 -4.35 1.36 -5.01
CA GLY A 546 -3.18 0.59 -5.44
C GLY A 546 -3.40 -0.38 -6.62
N HIS A 547 -4.66 -0.73 -6.93
CA HIS A 547 -4.97 -1.50 -8.14
C HIS A 547 -4.75 -0.67 -9.42
N LEU A 548 -5.12 0.62 -9.38
CA LEU A 548 -4.89 1.56 -10.49
C LEU A 548 -3.40 1.81 -10.67
N ASP A 549 -2.69 1.95 -9.55
CA ASP A 549 -1.24 2.05 -9.50
C ASP A 549 -0.56 0.87 -10.21
N ALA A 550 -1.05 -0.35 -9.93
CA ALA A 550 -0.59 -1.57 -10.57
C ALA A 550 -0.87 -1.60 -12.07
N VAL A 551 -2.10 -1.24 -12.51
CA VAL A 551 -2.41 -1.17 -13.95
C VAL A 551 -1.50 -0.16 -14.65
N GLU A 552 -1.30 1.02 -14.08
CA GLU A 552 -0.42 2.03 -14.67
C GLU A 552 1.03 1.54 -14.77
N ILE A 553 1.56 0.89 -13.74
CA ILE A 553 2.92 0.31 -13.79
C ILE A 553 3.04 -0.72 -14.91
N LEU A 554 2.01 -1.56 -15.13
CA LEU A 554 2.00 -2.53 -16.23
C LEU A 554 1.89 -1.85 -17.59
N MET A 555 1.04 -0.84 -17.74
CA MET A 555 0.87 -0.15 -19.01
C MET A 555 2.09 0.70 -19.39
N ASP A 556 2.67 1.41 -18.42
CA ASP A 556 3.97 2.09 -18.59
C ASP A 556 5.06 1.09 -19.00
N HIS A 557 4.96 -0.16 -18.51
CA HIS A 557 5.87 -1.23 -18.89
C HIS A 557 5.73 -1.65 -20.34
N LEU A 558 4.51 -1.97 -20.74
CA LEU A 558 4.19 -2.42 -22.10
C LEU A 558 4.41 -1.32 -23.14
N ALA A 559 4.18 -0.05 -22.79
CA ALA A 559 4.35 1.09 -23.69
C ALA A 559 5.77 1.66 -23.71
N SER A 560 6.71 1.13 -22.91
CA SER A 560 8.04 1.73 -22.76
C SER A 560 8.89 1.60 -24.04
N GLU A 561 9.17 2.71 -24.71
CA GLU A 561 10.10 2.73 -25.86
C GLU A 561 11.56 2.42 -25.47
N HIS A 562 11.93 2.65 -24.20
CA HIS A 562 13.31 2.53 -23.72
C HIS A 562 13.71 1.09 -23.38
N ARG A 563 12.73 0.24 -23.16
CA ARG A 563 12.86 -1.22 -23.07
C ARG A 563 11.62 -1.78 -23.73
N PRO A 564 11.60 -1.87 -25.07
CA PRO A 564 10.50 -2.54 -25.75
C PRO A 564 10.29 -3.88 -25.05
N PHE A 565 9.03 -4.20 -24.81
CA PHE A 565 8.64 -5.47 -24.26
C PHE A 565 8.97 -6.52 -25.34
N ASP A 566 10.22 -7.00 -25.33
CA ASP A 566 10.79 -7.88 -26.36
C ASP A 566 10.25 -9.32 -26.27
N PHE A 567 9.23 -9.54 -25.45
CA PHE A 567 8.61 -10.85 -25.28
C PHE A 567 7.51 -11.05 -26.32
N GLU A 568 7.38 -12.26 -26.84
CA GLU A 568 6.34 -12.64 -27.81
C GLU A 568 5.02 -13.02 -27.13
N SER A 569 5.09 -13.50 -25.89
CA SER A 569 3.94 -13.90 -25.08
C SER A 569 4.20 -13.71 -23.58
N ILE A 570 3.10 -13.61 -22.81
CA ILE A 570 3.12 -13.69 -21.36
C ILE A 570 2.31 -14.90 -20.95
N SER A 571 2.92 -15.81 -20.19
CA SER A 571 2.21 -16.93 -19.56
C SER A 571 2.13 -16.71 -18.06
N LEU A 572 0.95 -16.99 -17.49
CA LEU A 572 0.75 -17.04 -16.05
C LEU A 572 0.52 -18.49 -15.63
N SER A 573 1.03 -18.88 -14.47
CA SER A 573 0.82 -20.21 -13.87
C SER A 573 0.56 -20.09 -12.38
N ILE A 574 -0.13 -21.06 -11.79
CA ILE A 574 -0.46 -21.08 -10.36
C ILE A 574 0.36 -22.14 -9.66
N LEU A 575 1.17 -21.74 -8.68
CA LEU A 575 1.75 -22.64 -7.69
C LEU A 575 0.76 -22.88 -6.56
N VAL A 576 0.19 -24.08 -6.52
CA VAL A 576 -0.62 -24.59 -5.41
C VAL A 576 0.30 -25.26 -4.40
N ILE A 577 0.25 -24.79 -3.15
CA ILE A 577 1.11 -25.25 -2.05
C ILE A 577 0.31 -26.20 -1.15
N PRO A 578 0.91 -27.30 -0.67
CA PRO A 578 0.22 -28.24 0.20
C PRO A 578 -0.11 -27.64 1.57
N GLU A 579 -1.08 -28.23 2.25
CA GLU A 579 -1.47 -27.78 3.57
C GLU A 579 -0.37 -28.04 4.60
N THR A 580 -0.09 -27.06 5.46
CA THR A 580 0.79 -27.31 6.59
C THR A 580 0.05 -28.15 7.63
N PRO A 581 0.58 -29.32 8.04
CA PRO A 581 -0.06 -30.17 9.04
C PRO A 581 -0.37 -29.42 10.35
N ASN A 582 -1.41 -29.89 11.04
CA ASN A 582 -1.92 -29.25 12.27
C ASN A 582 -1.11 -29.53 13.54
N THR A 583 0.04 -30.20 13.41
CA THR A 583 0.88 -30.61 14.54
C THR A 583 1.78 -29.46 14.96
N PHE A 584 1.35 -28.70 15.97
CA PHE A 584 2.22 -27.72 16.67
C PHE A 584 2.64 -28.28 18.02
N LEU A 585 3.88 -28.00 18.38
CA LEU A 585 4.32 -28.12 19.77
C LEU A 585 3.62 -27.03 20.60
N GLY A 586 3.08 -27.39 21.77
CA GLY A 586 2.63 -26.38 22.72
C GLY A 586 3.81 -25.52 23.18
N LEU A 587 3.55 -24.28 23.60
CA LEU A 587 4.63 -23.39 24.09
C LEU A 587 5.43 -24.01 25.23
N GLN A 588 4.77 -24.72 26.15
CA GLN A 588 5.47 -25.47 27.21
C GLN A 588 6.38 -26.54 26.62
N ASP A 589 5.97 -27.23 25.57
CA ASP A 589 6.76 -28.28 24.94
C ASP A 589 7.94 -27.71 24.16
N LEU A 590 7.84 -26.46 23.67
CA LEU A 590 8.97 -25.72 23.10
C LEU A 590 10.09 -25.51 24.12
N PHE A 591 9.74 -25.11 25.35
CA PHE A 591 10.72 -24.87 26.43
C PHE A 591 11.18 -26.15 27.14
N LYS A 592 10.44 -27.26 27.04
CA LYS A 592 10.89 -28.58 27.54
C LYS A 592 11.93 -29.24 26.64
N GLN A 593 12.04 -28.81 25.39
CA GLN A 593 12.98 -29.36 24.43
C GLN A 593 14.22 -28.46 24.40
N ASP A 594 15.23 -28.80 25.21
CA ASP A 594 16.51 -28.06 25.34
C ASP A 594 17.18 -27.72 23.99
N ARG A 595 16.89 -28.50 22.95
CA ARG A 595 17.43 -28.34 21.60
C ARG A 595 16.86 -27.14 20.81
N HIS A 596 15.78 -26.50 21.24
CA HIS A 596 15.08 -25.51 20.41
C HIS A 596 15.22 -24.06 20.86
N ILE A 597 15.63 -23.81 22.10
CA ILE A 597 15.87 -22.46 22.63
C ILE A 597 17.27 -22.46 23.23
N ILE A 598 18.22 -21.81 22.55
CA ILE A 598 19.58 -21.68 23.03
C ILE A 598 19.58 -20.60 24.11
N GLN A 599 19.92 -20.96 25.34
CA GLN A 599 20.20 -19.97 26.39
C GLN A 599 21.40 -19.11 25.95
N PRO A 600 21.28 -17.76 26.01
CA PRO A 600 22.43 -16.89 25.88
C PRO A 600 23.48 -17.28 26.92
N LYS A 601 24.73 -17.45 26.48
CA LYS A 601 25.83 -17.78 27.40
C LYS A 601 25.98 -16.67 28.43
N GLY A 602 25.79 -16.99 29.72
CA GLY A 602 26.10 -16.09 30.83
C GLY A 602 24.90 -15.46 31.54
N GLU A 603 23.66 -15.80 31.19
CA GLU A 603 22.48 -15.35 31.95
C GLU A 603 22.17 -16.27 33.12
N SER A 604 21.77 -15.69 34.27
CA SER A 604 21.45 -16.43 35.48
C SER A 604 20.08 -17.13 35.45
N LEU A 605 19.28 -16.88 34.41
CA LEU A 605 17.93 -17.41 34.28
C LEU A 605 18.00 -18.67 33.43
N ASP A 606 17.81 -19.83 34.04
CA ASP A 606 17.76 -21.09 33.31
C ASP A 606 16.38 -21.31 32.66
N HIS A 607 16.26 -22.33 31.78
CA HIS A 607 14.99 -22.70 31.14
C HIS A 607 13.91 -22.99 32.18
N GLN A 608 14.30 -23.54 33.34
CA GLN A 608 13.39 -23.87 34.42
C GLN A 608 12.79 -22.61 35.05
N GLY A 609 13.59 -21.55 35.24
CA GLY A 609 13.15 -20.25 35.72
C GLY A 609 12.13 -19.59 34.78
N ILE A 610 12.37 -19.63 33.47
CA ILE A 610 11.40 -19.11 32.49
C ILE A 610 10.15 -19.97 32.43
N LEU A 611 10.28 -21.30 32.43
CA LEU A 611 9.13 -22.21 32.47
C LEU A 611 8.26 -21.95 33.71
N GLN A 612 8.89 -21.77 34.86
CA GLN A 612 8.20 -21.45 36.10
C GLN A 612 7.49 -20.10 36.00
N PHE A 613 8.17 -19.06 35.51
CA PHE A 613 7.59 -17.74 35.25
C PHE A 613 6.36 -17.79 34.32
N LEU A 614 6.45 -18.53 33.22
CA LEU A 614 5.34 -18.72 32.29
C LEU A 614 4.17 -19.46 32.95
N ASN A 615 4.46 -20.53 33.69
CA ASN A 615 3.43 -21.31 34.38
C ASN A 615 2.72 -20.48 35.46
N ASP A 616 3.47 -19.70 36.24
CA ASP A 616 2.91 -18.83 37.27
C ASP A 616 2.08 -17.71 36.66
N GLY A 617 2.56 -17.09 35.58
CA GLY A 617 1.79 -16.11 34.83
C GLY A 617 0.49 -16.66 34.24
N LEU A 618 0.51 -17.89 33.72
CA LEU A 618 -0.68 -18.57 33.20
C LEU A 618 -1.70 -18.91 34.31
N LYS A 619 -1.24 -19.35 35.49
CA LYS A 619 -2.09 -19.58 36.67
C LYS A 619 -2.67 -18.28 37.21
N ASP A 620 -1.88 -17.20 37.25
CA ASP A 620 -2.34 -15.86 37.63
C ASP A 620 -3.46 -15.36 36.69
N ALA A 621 -3.36 -15.67 35.40
CA ALA A 621 -4.37 -15.32 34.40
C ALA A 621 -5.66 -16.16 34.52
N GLU A 622 -5.59 -17.36 35.10
CA GLU A 622 -6.76 -18.22 35.36
C GLU A 622 -7.60 -17.72 36.53
N SER A 623 -6.94 -17.21 37.57
CA SER A 623 -7.61 -16.81 38.80
C SER A 623 -8.28 -15.43 38.72
N ASN A 624 -7.96 -14.61 37.71
CA ASN A 624 -8.45 -13.24 37.58
C ASN A 624 -9.50 -13.06 36.47
N THR A 625 -10.78 -13.06 36.86
CA THR A 625 -11.93 -12.76 35.99
C THR A 625 -12.27 -11.26 35.91
N LYS A 626 -11.52 -10.38 36.59
CA LYS A 626 -11.78 -8.93 36.59
C LYS A 626 -11.48 -8.28 35.23
N ILE A 627 -12.28 -7.27 34.88
CA ILE A 627 -12.33 -6.66 33.54
C ILE A 627 -11.09 -5.80 33.23
N THR A 628 -10.43 -5.24 34.25
CA THR A 628 -9.20 -4.44 34.14
C THR A 628 -8.06 -5.18 34.83
N LEU A 629 -7.23 -5.87 34.04
CA LEU A 629 -6.06 -6.54 34.58
C LEU A 629 -4.81 -5.66 34.41
N PRO A 630 -3.88 -5.65 35.37
CA PRO A 630 -2.56 -5.05 35.18
C PRO A 630 -1.87 -5.59 33.92
N PRO A 631 -0.95 -4.84 33.30
CA PRO A 631 -0.24 -5.24 32.08
C PRO A 631 0.31 -6.68 32.13
N LYS A 632 0.83 -7.13 33.28
CA LYS A 632 1.28 -8.51 33.55
C LYS A 632 0.21 -9.55 33.20
N GLN A 633 -0.96 -9.41 33.80
CA GLN A 633 -2.06 -10.36 33.65
C GLN A 633 -2.73 -10.23 32.28
N ALA A 634 -2.72 -9.03 31.67
CA ALA A 634 -3.14 -8.86 30.28
C ALA A 634 -2.21 -9.62 29.31
N PHE A 635 -0.89 -9.55 29.48
CA PHE A 635 0.08 -10.31 28.69
C PHE A 635 -0.18 -11.83 28.80
N PHE A 636 -0.23 -12.38 30.02
CA PHE A 636 -0.40 -13.82 30.20
C PHE A 636 -1.78 -14.34 29.78
N ARG A 637 -2.84 -13.54 29.97
CA ARG A 637 -4.17 -13.88 29.44
C ARG A 637 -4.18 -13.86 27.91
N ASN A 638 -3.53 -12.89 27.28
CA ASN A 638 -3.39 -12.84 25.82
C ASN A 638 -2.57 -14.03 25.32
N LEU A 639 -1.45 -14.33 25.97
CA LEU A 639 -0.62 -15.50 25.70
C LEU A 639 -1.44 -16.78 25.81
N LYS A 640 -2.13 -17.02 26.93
CA LYS A 640 -3.01 -18.17 27.12
C LYS A 640 -4.10 -18.27 26.06
N SER A 641 -4.78 -17.15 25.77
CA SER A 641 -5.83 -17.13 24.74
C SER A 641 -5.27 -17.44 23.35
N SER A 642 -4.01 -17.11 23.10
CA SER A 642 -3.32 -17.37 21.84
C SER A 642 -2.85 -18.82 21.76
N LEU A 643 -2.41 -19.40 22.88
CA LEU A 643 -2.04 -20.82 23.00
C LEU A 643 -3.23 -21.77 22.93
N ALA A 644 -4.38 -21.37 23.47
CA ALA A 644 -5.61 -22.16 23.42
C ALA A 644 -6.28 -22.13 22.03
N LYS A 645 -5.97 -21.13 21.19
CA LYS A 645 -6.46 -21.07 19.81
C LYS A 645 -5.65 -22.05 18.97
N LYS A 646 -6.35 -22.88 18.19
CA LYS A 646 -5.72 -23.62 17.08
C LYS A 646 -4.91 -22.62 16.25
N PHE A 647 -3.64 -22.94 15.98
CA PHE A 647 -2.80 -22.09 15.14
C PHE A 647 -3.51 -21.82 13.82
N LYS A 648 -3.66 -20.54 13.49
CA LYS A 648 -4.25 -20.07 12.21
C LYS A 648 -3.19 -19.45 11.31
N GLY A 649 -1.91 -19.67 11.61
CA GLY A 649 -0.85 -19.07 10.83
C GLY A 649 -0.87 -19.59 9.40
N THR A 650 -0.40 -18.73 8.52
CA THR A 650 -0.42 -18.91 7.08
C THR A 650 0.96 -19.34 6.61
N CYS A 651 1.03 -20.26 5.67
CA CYS A 651 2.27 -20.48 4.93
C CYS A 651 2.39 -19.31 3.94
N HIS A 652 3.44 -18.52 4.07
CA HIS A 652 3.59 -17.32 3.25
C HIS A 652 4.18 -17.70 1.89
N CYS A 653 3.56 -17.19 0.84
CA CYS A 653 3.90 -17.48 -0.55
C CYS A 653 5.39 -17.24 -0.90
N GLU A 654 6.04 -16.25 -0.29
CA GLU A 654 7.46 -15.94 -0.54
C GLU A 654 8.37 -17.07 -0.10
N ALA A 655 8.14 -17.61 1.10
CA ALA A 655 8.95 -18.68 1.66
C ALA A 655 8.81 -19.96 0.82
N ASN A 656 7.57 -20.28 0.41
CA ASN A 656 7.30 -21.44 -0.44
C ASN A 656 7.98 -21.31 -1.80
N LEU A 657 7.78 -20.18 -2.50
CA LEU A 657 8.42 -19.94 -3.79
C LEU A 657 9.94 -20.02 -3.65
N ALA A 658 10.52 -19.31 -2.69
CA ALA A 658 11.96 -19.28 -2.47
C ALA A 658 12.58 -20.66 -2.29
N THR A 659 11.94 -21.57 -1.55
CA THR A 659 12.45 -22.93 -1.35
C THR A 659 12.41 -23.80 -2.60
N LEU A 660 11.52 -23.51 -3.54
CA LEU A 660 11.33 -24.31 -4.76
C LEU A 660 12.17 -23.80 -5.94
N LEU A 661 12.67 -22.55 -5.86
CA LEU A 661 13.48 -21.98 -6.92
C LEU A 661 14.82 -22.73 -7.07
N PRO A 662 15.33 -22.93 -8.31
CA PRO A 662 16.65 -23.51 -8.57
C PRO A 662 17.75 -22.76 -7.83
N PHE A 663 17.57 -21.44 -7.78
CA PHE A 663 18.42 -20.55 -7.03
C PHE A 663 18.58 -20.94 -5.57
N CYS A 664 17.70 -21.74 -4.95
CA CYS A 664 17.87 -22.35 -3.64
C CYS A 664 18.33 -23.80 -3.72
N THR A 665 17.61 -24.62 -4.49
CA THR A 665 17.74 -26.08 -4.47
C THR A 665 19.11 -26.56 -4.97
N GLU A 666 19.74 -25.85 -5.90
CA GLU A 666 21.05 -26.23 -6.46
C GLU A 666 22.22 -26.14 -5.46
N LEU A 667 22.07 -25.39 -4.35
CA LEU A 667 23.11 -25.31 -3.31
C LEU A 667 22.73 -26.05 -2.02
N LEU A 668 21.68 -26.86 -2.06
CA LEU A 668 21.34 -27.73 -0.94
C LEU A 668 22.36 -28.87 -0.83
N LYS A 669 22.66 -29.27 0.41
CA LYS A 669 23.51 -30.45 0.64
C LYS A 669 22.74 -31.72 0.26
N PRO A 670 23.41 -32.83 -0.09
CA PRO A 670 22.74 -34.09 -0.38
C PRO A 670 21.72 -34.52 0.68
N ASP A 671 22.04 -34.34 1.97
CA ASP A 671 21.12 -34.66 3.08
C ASP A 671 19.87 -33.77 3.11
N ASP A 672 20.00 -32.49 2.71
CA ASP A 672 18.86 -31.56 2.63
C ASP A 672 17.92 -31.95 1.47
N LEU A 673 18.46 -32.54 0.39
CA LEU A 673 17.68 -32.93 -0.78
C LEU A 673 16.70 -34.08 -0.49
N LEU A 674 16.94 -34.87 0.55
CA LEU A 674 16.01 -35.92 0.99
C LEU A 674 14.65 -35.34 1.38
N GLN A 675 14.60 -34.10 1.89
CA GLN A 675 13.33 -33.44 2.23
C GLN A 675 12.54 -32.98 1.00
N TYR A 676 13.18 -32.96 -0.17
CA TYR A 676 12.58 -32.66 -1.46
C TYR A 676 12.20 -33.94 -2.22
N GLU A 677 12.44 -35.12 -1.67
CA GLU A 677 12.04 -36.38 -2.28
C GLU A 677 10.51 -36.42 -2.45
N GLY A 678 10.05 -36.57 -3.69
CA GLY A 678 8.62 -36.51 -4.06
C GLY A 678 8.11 -35.13 -4.48
N ILE A 679 8.94 -34.08 -4.44
CA ILE A 679 8.59 -32.76 -5.02
C ILE A 679 8.87 -32.77 -6.52
N ASN A 680 7.88 -33.22 -7.30
CA ASN A 680 8.03 -33.43 -8.74
C ASN A 680 8.11 -32.13 -9.57
N ILE A 681 7.82 -30.96 -8.98
CA ILE A 681 7.80 -29.68 -9.70
C ILE A 681 9.18 -29.03 -9.86
N LEU A 682 10.22 -29.52 -9.19
CA LEU A 682 11.55 -28.89 -9.25
C LEU A 682 12.11 -28.71 -10.68
N PRO A 683 11.92 -29.66 -11.63
CA PRO A 683 12.30 -29.44 -13.02
C PRO A 683 11.54 -28.29 -13.68
N ASP A 684 10.26 -28.10 -13.36
CA ASP A 684 9.42 -27.03 -13.89
C ASP A 684 9.78 -25.65 -13.31
N MET A 685 10.48 -25.63 -12.17
CA MET A 685 11.00 -24.39 -11.58
C MET A 685 12.29 -23.91 -12.25
N LYS A 686 12.88 -24.71 -13.16
CA LYS A 686 14.12 -24.36 -13.85
C LYS A 686 13.94 -23.08 -14.67
N GLY A 687 14.83 -22.10 -14.43
CA GLY A 687 14.87 -20.82 -15.15
C GLY A 687 14.19 -19.65 -14.43
N PHE A 688 13.34 -19.92 -13.42
CA PHE A 688 12.86 -18.87 -12.53
C PHE A 688 13.99 -18.27 -11.69
N GLY A 689 14.03 -16.93 -11.63
CA GLY A 689 15.09 -16.17 -10.98
C GLY A 689 14.89 -15.93 -9.48
N ARG A 690 15.87 -15.28 -8.85
CA ARG A 690 15.84 -14.88 -7.42
C ARG A 690 14.91 -13.69 -7.08
N LEU A 691 14.29 -13.08 -8.09
CA LEU A 691 13.40 -11.94 -7.92
C LEU A 691 12.03 -12.47 -7.50
N ILE A 692 11.55 -12.06 -6.33
CA ILE A 692 10.20 -12.41 -5.85
C ILE A 692 9.40 -11.12 -5.73
N GLY A 693 8.47 -10.93 -6.66
CA GLY A 693 7.49 -9.85 -6.61
C GLY A 693 6.47 -10.17 -5.54
N VAL A 694 6.20 -9.22 -4.65
CA VAL A 694 5.34 -9.42 -3.49
C VAL A 694 4.31 -8.32 -3.40
N SER A 695 3.08 -8.74 -3.20
CA SER A 695 1.94 -7.83 -3.13
C SER A 695 1.93 -6.90 -1.92
N LYS A 696 2.61 -7.35 -0.88
CA LYS A 696 2.83 -6.70 0.39
C LYS A 696 4.29 -6.91 0.72
N ARG A 697 4.81 -6.12 1.65
CA ARG A 697 6.13 -6.42 2.22
C ARG A 697 6.11 -7.78 2.89
N SER A 698 7.24 -8.47 2.87
CA SER A 698 7.37 -9.76 3.54
C SER A 698 7.22 -9.58 5.04
N CYS A 699 6.72 -10.59 5.76
CA CYS A 699 6.77 -10.54 7.22
C CYS A 699 8.24 -10.70 7.70
N PRO A 700 8.59 -10.23 8.92
CA PRO A 700 9.93 -10.42 9.46
C PRO A 700 10.39 -11.88 9.45
N PRO A 701 9.56 -12.88 9.84
CA PRO A 701 9.91 -14.30 9.68
C PRO A 701 10.30 -14.69 8.25
N CYS A 702 9.54 -14.29 7.23
CA CYS A 702 9.89 -14.58 5.84
C CYS A 702 11.18 -13.89 5.43
N ALA A 703 11.40 -12.63 5.82
CA ALA A 703 12.65 -11.95 5.49
C ALA A 703 13.88 -12.65 6.09
N VAL A 704 13.79 -13.07 7.36
CA VAL A 704 14.84 -13.86 8.02
C VAL A 704 15.03 -15.21 7.31
N PHE A 705 13.93 -15.88 6.99
CA PHE A 705 13.97 -17.15 6.27
C PHE A 705 14.66 -17.06 4.92
N LEU A 706 14.29 -16.05 4.11
CA LEU A 706 14.90 -15.78 2.81
C LEU A 706 16.41 -15.48 2.93
N TYR A 707 16.82 -14.79 3.99
CA TYR A 707 18.23 -14.54 4.26
C TYR A 707 18.98 -15.78 4.71
N ILE A 708 18.39 -16.61 5.57
CA ILE A 708 18.99 -17.88 5.99
C ILE A 708 19.17 -18.82 4.79
N LEU A 709 18.21 -18.85 3.88
CA LEU A 709 18.35 -19.59 2.62
C LEU A 709 19.53 -19.09 1.79
N ARG A 710 19.75 -17.77 1.74
CA ARG A 710 20.76 -17.12 0.89
C ARG A 710 21.36 -15.85 1.54
N PRO A 711 22.41 -15.98 2.39
CA PRO A 711 22.95 -14.84 3.13
C PRO A 711 23.64 -13.78 2.26
N ASN A 712 24.32 -14.19 1.18
CA ASN A 712 25.19 -13.31 0.39
C ASN A 712 24.51 -12.73 -0.86
N ASP A 713 23.78 -13.57 -1.59
CA ASP A 713 23.18 -13.22 -2.89
C ASP A 713 21.65 -13.06 -2.82
N GLY A 714 21.15 -12.89 -1.59
CA GLY A 714 19.77 -13.08 -1.12
C GLY A 714 18.64 -12.71 -2.06
N PHE A 715 17.46 -13.25 -1.75
CA PHE A 715 16.23 -12.91 -2.47
C PHE A 715 15.98 -11.42 -2.46
N ILE A 716 15.58 -10.91 -3.62
CA ILE A 716 15.22 -9.50 -3.75
C ILE A 716 13.70 -9.39 -3.60
N THR A 717 13.28 -8.72 -2.52
CA THR A 717 11.88 -8.43 -2.20
C THR A 717 11.70 -6.93 -1.92
N ARG A 718 10.46 -6.47 -1.74
CA ARG A 718 10.13 -5.10 -1.30
C ARG A 718 10.55 -4.75 0.14
N GLY A 719 11.33 -5.62 0.79
CA GLY A 719 11.66 -5.55 2.21
C GLY A 719 10.56 -6.14 3.08
N ASN A 720 10.61 -5.84 4.38
CA ASN A 720 9.69 -6.37 5.37
C ASN A 720 8.80 -5.31 6.04
N HIS A 721 7.66 -5.76 6.56
CA HIS A 721 6.85 -4.97 7.49
C HIS A 721 7.32 -5.21 8.93
N ASN A 722 7.00 -4.27 9.82
CA ASN A 722 7.37 -4.33 11.25
C ASN A 722 6.58 -5.37 12.07
N LYS A 723 5.42 -5.82 11.59
CA LYS A 723 4.54 -6.72 12.34
C LYS A 723 4.97 -8.18 12.21
N ILE A 724 5.27 -8.87 13.31
CA ILE A 724 5.44 -10.33 13.28
C ILE A 724 4.06 -10.99 13.24
N THR A 725 3.83 -11.84 12.26
CA THR A 725 2.61 -12.65 12.13
C THR A 725 2.96 -14.12 12.27
N ALA A 726 2.07 -14.89 12.86
CA ALA A 726 2.20 -16.34 12.92
C ALA A 726 2.26 -16.91 11.49
N CYS A 727 3.38 -17.53 11.15
CA CYS A 727 3.59 -18.16 9.84
C CYS A 727 4.12 -19.59 10.01
N SER A 728 3.77 -20.44 9.05
CA SER A 728 4.37 -21.76 8.92
C SER A 728 5.52 -21.72 7.92
N LEU A 729 6.54 -22.53 8.16
CA LEU A 729 7.56 -22.81 7.15
C LEU A 729 7.03 -23.85 6.14
N PRO A 730 7.52 -23.84 4.89
CA PRO A 730 7.22 -24.90 3.93
C PRO A 730 7.52 -26.29 4.53
N PRO A 731 6.66 -27.31 4.34
CA PRO A 731 6.85 -28.64 4.95
C PRO A 731 8.19 -29.33 4.60
N TRP A 732 8.80 -28.96 3.46
CA TRP A 732 10.08 -29.47 2.97
C TRP A 732 11.28 -28.58 3.34
N THR A 733 11.13 -27.71 4.34
CA THR A 733 12.21 -26.83 4.77
C THR A 733 13.30 -27.62 5.48
N PRO A 734 14.57 -27.59 5.01
CA PRO A 734 15.67 -28.33 5.63
C PRO A 734 15.78 -28.11 7.13
N ASP A 735 16.03 -29.18 7.89
CA ASP A 735 16.07 -29.14 9.36
C ASP A 735 17.07 -28.10 9.89
N ARG A 736 18.21 -27.94 9.21
CA ARG A 736 19.21 -26.92 9.56
C ARG A 736 18.68 -25.50 9.43
N ILE A 737 17.79 -25.24 8.48
CA ILE A 737 17.17 -23.93 8.24
C ILE A 737 16.11 -23.70 9.33
N ILE A 738 15.31 -24.72 9.66
CA ILE A 738 14.36 -24.68 10.78
C ILE A 738 15.11 -24.39 12.08
N ALA A 739 16.24 -25.05 12.33
CA ALA A 739 17.07 -24.83 13.50
C ALA A 739 17.59 -23.39 13.58
N GLN A 740 18.07 -22.81 12.47
CA GLN A 740 18.52 -21.42 12.43
C GLN A 740 17.37 -20.41 12.61
N MET A 741 16.19 -20.69 12.06
CA MET A 741 14.97 -19.90 12.30
C MET A 741 14.59 -19.91 13.77
N ASN A 742 14.55 -21.10 14.38
CA ASN A 742 14.25 -21.28 15.80
C ASN A 742 15.30 -20.63 16.68
N GLN A 743 16.58 -20.71 16.32
CA GLN A 743 17.64 -19.99 17.02
C GLN A 743 17.41 -18.48 16.93
N THR A 744 17.22 -17.93 15.74
CA THR A 744 17.08 -16.48 15.53
C THR A 744 15.86 -15.91 16.29
N PHE A 745 14.69 -16.53 16.11
CA PHE A 745 13.48 -16.05 16.80
C PHE A 745 13.43 -16.46 18.27
N GLY A 746 14.10 -17.56 18.64
CA GLY A 746 14.27 -18.00 20.02
C GLY A 746 15.13 -17.02 20.81
N GLU A 747 16.25 -16.56 20.26
CA GLU A 747 17.10 -15.53 20.86
C GLU A 747 16.34 -14.21 21.04
N ILE A 748 15.55 -13.78 20.05
CA ILE A 748 14.69 -12.59 20.15
C ILE A 748 13.64 -12.76 21.25
N LEU A 749 12.92 -13.89 21.26
CA LEU A 749 11.90 -14.18 22.27
C LEU A 749 12.52 -14.24 23.66
N TRP A 750 13.66 -14.90 23.80
CA TRP A 750 14.37 -15.04 25.05
C TRP A 750 14.79 -13.68 25.60
N THR A 751 15.45 -12.86 24.78
CA THR A 751 15.85 -11.49 25.15
C THR A 751 14.66 -10.67 25.62
N ALA A 752 13.52 -10.78 24.94
CA ALA A 752 12.28 -10.10 25.34
C ALA A 752 11.72 -10.63 26.67
N LEU A 753 11.71 -11.94 26.89
CA LEU A 753 11.24 -12.56 28.14
C LEU A 753 12.14 -12.18 29.33
N VAL A 754 13.46 -12.17 29.15
CA VAL A 754 14.42 -11.75 30.17
C VAL A 754 14.25 -10.27 30.49
N ALA A 755 14.08 -9.41 29.49
CA ALA A 755 13.82 -7.99 29.71
C ALA A 755 12.53 -7.79 30.53
N ILE A 756 11.46 -8.52 30.21
CA ILE A 756 10.20 -8.49 30.97
C ILE A 756 10.40 -9.02 32.40
N PHE A 757 11.14 -10.11 32.56
CA PHE A 757 11.44 -10.71 33.86
C PHE A 757 12.25 -9.75 34.74
N LEU A 758 13.35 -9.20 34.23
CA LEU A 758 14.20 -8.25 34.95
C LEU A 758 13.48 -6.96 35.29
N TYR A 759 12.62 -6.46 34.39
CA TYR A 759 11.77 -5.31 34.69
C TYR A 759 10.82 -5.60 35.88
N GLN A 760 10.36 -6.83 36.03
CA GLN A 760 9.43 -7.23 37.08
C GLN A 760 10.10 -7.56 38.42
N PHE A 761 11.28 -8.19 38.40
CA PHE A 761 11.95 -8.73 39.59
C PHE A 761 13.27 -8.03 39.94
N GLY A 762 13.72 -7.07 39.13
CA GLY A 762 14.94 -6.27 39.35
C GLY A 762 14.73 -4.97 40.14
N GLN A 763 13.49 -4.70 40.59
CA GLN A 763 13.20 -3.77 41.69
C GLN A 763 13.17 -4.54 43.00
#